data_AF-A0AAD5W2S7-F1
#
_entry.id   AF-A0AAD5W2S7-F1
#
_cell.length_a   1.000
_cell.length_b   1.000
_cell.length_c   1.000
_cell.angle_alpha   90.00
_cell.angle_beta   90.00
_cell.angle_gamma   90.00
#
_symmetry.space_group_name_H-M   'P 1'
#
loop_
_entity.id
_entity.type
_entity.pdbx_description
1 polymer ?
#
loop_
_entity_poly.entity_id
_entity_poly.type
_entity_poly.pdbx_seq_one_letter_code
_entity_poly.pdbx_strand_id
1 'polypeptide(L)'
;MIADVPKARQQRPVTPKATLRFITGTSLSSCAEFSQFDNLPAVPIPLKLCAVTSIAGAGVTIGAHNASVVRNPYPSCQQYSGEALADPLARGTRHIVCVRCIESLDTLYLADNIGWRWVFYIQFPLAVISAFSVYFFLRLPPPSAASASDSDFKHKLKRIDFMGTSTLIIAVFSLLLSLDRGGNTGWNDKLTISLLLGFAIFALGFGLIESRYAAEPIAPPRIAVNRSLLASYFVNLFGIAGAFAQLFHISLYLQAVLGKTASETGAWLVIAVVFALTGSLSRGLIMQATGKYYTLTCVAYVVLLAGTISVLTGTGFMGLPRSTPQVIAGLALTVLGNGSGITTSLISLIANAGRADQAIATAVSYLFRSLGSVVGLSIGSTIVQSTLRSVLHRTLHGKDTDEIAQKVRESLEYLKTLDPETQLIVRSAYGDAVHNVLIFSVSMAVAAMVSSWFIIEKPLSRSSYNWHGSQHSPTTSASLHFKMQFKSLVVLASAVATAWGATVADVLTDLGNVKTQVTTLDNAINGFPNSGGTLTQALAIHTDATNTNSAVQATTSDANTVPTPVSESDGQSILTAIQGIEPIIEDALTAIVAKKAAFQALPVGGIPALVASDLSTLNASTNALENVLIAKAPADLQATAQAISGRINSAFATAIAAYAS
;
A
#
# COMPACT_ATOMS: atom_id res chain seq x y z
N MET A 1 21.59 10.72 59.12
CA MET A 1 22.92 11.08 58.57
C MET A 1 23.28 9.98 57.58
N ILE A 2 22.92 10.06 56.30
CA ILE A 2 23.47 10.94 55.24
C ILE A 2 24.99 11.00 55.29
N ALA A 3 25.63 10.25 54.39
CA ALA A 3 26.95 10.49 53.79
C ALA A 3 27.03 9.52 52.59
N ASP A 4 26.75 9.92 51.35
CA ASP A 4 27.53 10.76 50.43
C ASP A 4 27.92 9.86 49.24
N VAL A 5 27.05 9.81 48.23
CA VAL A 5 27.36 9.19 46.94
C VAL A 5 27.99 10.27 46.06
N PRO A 6 29.25 10.14 45.62
CA PRO A 6 29.87 11.15 44.78
C PRO A 6 29.13 11.22 43.45
N LYS A 7 28.75 12.45 43.07
CA LYS A 7 28.27 12.81 41.73
C LYS A 7 29.34 12.43 40.70
N ALA A 8 29.30 11.20 40.19
CA ALA A 8 29.99 10.83 38.97
C ALA A 8 29.36 11.63 37.83
N ARG A 9 30.11 12.63 37.34
CA ARG A 9 29.82 13.40 36.12
C ARG A 9 29.26 12.45 35.06
N GLN A 10 28.09 12.79 34.53
CA GLN A 10 27.62 12.32 33.22
C GLN A 10 28.70 12.62 32.17
N GLN A 11 29.63 11.68 31.98
CA GLN A 11 30.44 11.64 30.78
C GLN A 11 29.51 11.17 29.66
N ARG A 12 29.20 12.08 28.74
CA ARG A 12 28.47 11.78 27.51
C ARG A 12 29.26 10.68 26.76
N PRO A 13 28.71 9.48 26.52
CA PRO A 13 29.43 8.48 25.75
C PRO A 13 29.46 8.89 24.27
N VAL A 14 30.61 8.67 23.62
CA VAL A 14 30.96 9.10 22.25
C VAL A 14 30.50 8.10 21.16
N THR A 15 29.67 7.12 21.51
CA THR A 15 29.16 6.08 20.59
C THR A 15 27.89 6.38 19.78
N PRO A 16 27.15 7.51 19.89
CA PRO A 16 26.05 7.81 18.96
C PRO A 16 26.53 7.92 17.51
N LYS A 17 27.81 8.29 17.31
CA LYS A 17 28.36 8.66 16.02
C LYS A 17 28.43 7.50 15.02
N ALA A 18 28.61 6.24 15.43
CA ALA A 18 28.79 5.14 14.47
C ALA A 18 27.46 4.62 13.90
N THR A 19 26.46 4.39 14.76
CA THR A 19 25.10 3.99 14.35
C THR A 19 24.37 5.13 13.67
N LEU A 20 24.58 6.36 14.14
CA LEU A 20 24.12 7.55 13.44
C LEU A 20 24.81 7.69 12.09
N ARG A 21 26.15 7.58 11.97
CA ARG A 21 26.85 7.62 10.67
C ARG A 21 26.41 6.52 9.71
N PHE A 22 25.94 5.37 10.20
CA PHE A 22 25.42 4.30 9.33
C PHE A 22 24.02 4.65 8.82
N ILE A 23 23.11 5.07 9.71
CA ILE A 23 21.71 5.40 9.37
C ILE A 23 21.62 6.74 8.61
N THR A 24 22.30 7.79 9.08
CA THR A 24 22.42 9.07 8.39
C THR A 24 23.30 8.95 7.16
N GLY A 25 24.33 8.10 7.15
CA GLY A 25 25.15 7.82 5.96
C GLY A 25 24.35 7.18 4.84
N THR A 26 23.48 6.20 5.11
CA THR A 26 22.60 5.63 4.08
C THR A 26 21.54 6.60 3.57
N SER A 27 20.97 7.45 4.43
CA SER A 27 19.96 8.42 4.02
C SER A 27 20.56 9.66 3.33
N LEU A 28 21.77 10.09 3.73
CA LEU A 28 22.53 11.17 3.07
C LEU A 28 23.26 10.68 1.81
N SER A 29 23.66 9.40 1.71
CA SER A 29 24.24 8.85 0.47
C SER A 29 23.23 8.82 -0.67
N SER A 30 21.93 8.63 -0.36
CA SER A 30 20.83 8.84 -1.32
C SER A 30 20.77 10.25 -1.89
N CYS A 31 21.34 11.24 -1.20
CA CYS A 31 21.21 12.66 -1.51
C CYS A 31 22.52 13.34 -1.96
N ALA A 32 23.68 12.96 -1.41
CA ALA A 32 24.98 13.50 -1.81
C ALA A 32 25.34 13.10 -3.25
N GLU A 33 24.80 11.98 -3.73
CA GLU A 33 25.01 11.51 -5.09
C GLU A 33 24.10 12.21 -6.12
N PHE A 34 23.09 12.97 -5.69
CA PHE A 34 22.23 13.74 -6.59
C PHE A 34 22.99 14.88 -7.30
N SER A 35 24.09 15.39 -6.71
CA SER A 35 24.91 16.44 -7.33
C SER A 35 26.16 15.92 -8.06
N GLN A 36 26.59 14.67 -7.82
CA GLN A 36 27.77 14.07 -8.46
C GLN A 36 27.44 13.15 -9.65
N PHE A 37 26.19 12.66 -9.77
CA PHE A 37 25.81 11.69 -10.79
C PHE A 37 25.26 12.26 -12.10
N ASP A 38 25.16 13.60 -12.23
CA ASP A 38 24.85 14.29 -13.49
C ASP A 38 25.89 14.00 -14.60
N ASN A 39 27.09 13.54 -14.25
CA ASN A 39 28.21 13.34 -15.18
C ASN A 39 28.49 11.88 -15.60
N LEU A 40 27.64 10.89 -15.26
CA LEU A 40 27.86 9.47 -15.62
C LEU A 40 26.85 8.99 -16.68
N PRO A 41 27.25 8.85 -17.96
CA PRO A 41 26.35 8.67 -19.11
C PRO A 41 25.75 7.25 -19.27
N ALA A 42 25.99 6.30 -18.36
CA ALA A 42 25.73 4.89 -18.62
C ALA A 42 24.58 4.24 -17.84
N VAL A 43 23.96 4.91 -16.85
CA VAL A 43 22.88 4.30 -16.03
C VAL A 43 21.75 5.31 -15.79
N PRO A 44 20.48 4.96 -16.10
CA PRO A 44 19.35 5.86 -15.90
C PRO A 44 19.15 6.20 -14.42
N ILE A 45 18.94 7.50 -14.15
CA ILE A 45 18.75 8.11 -12.81
C ILE A 45 17.74 7.34 -11.91
N PRO A 46 16.57 6.87 -12.40
CA PRO A 46 15.63 6.13 -11.56
C PRO A 46 16.19 4.81 -11.00
N LEU A 47 17.07 4.13 -11.74
CA LEU A 47 17.69 2.88 -11.29
C LEU A 47 18.65 3.11 -10.12
N LYS A 48 19.42 4.21 -10.19
CA LYS A 48 20.31 4.65 -9.09
C LYS A 48 19.50 4.97 -7.83
N LEU A 49 18.40 5.71 -7.98
CA LEU A 49 17.54 6.10 -6.86
C LEU A 49 16.91 4.89 -6.15
N CYS A 50 16.45 3.90 -6.93
CA CYS A 50 15.82 2.68 -6.42
C CYS A 50 16.82 1.79 -5.66
N ALA A 51 18.07 1.72 -6.14
CA ALA A 51 19.14 1.01 -5.46
C ALA A 51 19.44 1.62 -4.08
N VAL A 52 19.56 2.94 -3.99
CA VAL A 52 19.93 3.57 -2.71
C VAL A 52 18.77 3.53 -1.70
N THR A 53 17.52 3.75 -2.13
CA THR A 53 16.35 3.59 -1.25
C THR A 53 16.20 2.17 -0.72
N SER A 54 16.49 1.16 -1.55
CA SER A 54 16.46 -0.25 -1.13
C SER A 54 17.53 -0.57 -0.08
N ILE A 55 18.76 -0.07 -0.27
CA ILE A 55 19.87 -0.24 0.69
C ILE A 55 19.55 0.44 2.03
N ALA A 56 19.02 1.67 1.98
CA ALA A 56 18.65 2.42 3.18
C ALA A 56 17.50 1.74 3.95
N GLY A 57 16.45 1.27 3.25
CA GLY A 57 15.31 0.59 3.87
C GLY A 57 15.69 -0.73 4.56
N ALA A 58 16.59 -1.51 3.95
CA ALA A 58 17.12 -2.73 4.57
C ALA A 58 17.90 -2.44 5.86
N GLY A 59 18.76 -1.41 5.83
CA GLY A 59 19.55 -0.97 6.99
C GLY A 59 18.69 -0.53 8.18
N VAL A 60 17.64 0.26 7.93
CA VAL A 60 16.71 0.74 8.97
C VAL A 60 15.95 -0.43 9.61
N THR A 61 15.46 -1.37 8.81
CA THR A 61 14.68 -2.52 9.30
C THR A 61 15.52 -3.42 10.21
N ILE A 62 16.75 -3.73 9.80
CA ILE A 62 17.69 -4.55 10.59
C ILE A 62 18.11 -3.80 11.87
N GLY A 63 18.41 -2.51 11.77
CA GLY A 63 18.77 -1.67 12.91
C GLY A 63 17.66 -1.57 13.96
N ALA A 64 16.41 -1.39 13.51
CA ALA A 64 15.24 -1.35 14.39
C ALA A 64 14.97 -2.69 15.09
N HIS A 65 15.13 -3.80 14.36
CA HIS A 65 14.97 -5.15 14.93
C HIS A 65 16.05 -5.45 15.99
N ASN A 66 17.31 -5.16 15.71
CA ASN A 66 18.38 -5.37 16.69
C ASN A 66 18.22 -4.45 17.91
N ALA A 67 17.80 -3.20 17.72
CA ALA A 67 17.57 -2.26 18.81
C ALA A 67 16.38 -2.64 19.72
N SER A 68 15.39 -3.37 19.22
CA SER A 68 14.27 -3.88 20.03
C SER A 68 14.69 -5.11 20.84
N VAL A 69 15.50 -6.00 20.26
CA VAL A 69 16.07 -7.17 20.95
C VAL A 69 17.02 -6.77 22.08
N VAL A 70 17.93 -5.81 21.83
CA VAL A 70 18.89 -5.32 22.85
C VAL A 70 18.19 -4.64 24.02
N ARG A 71 17.04 -4.00 23.80
CA ARG A 71 16.24 -3.39 24.87
C ARG A 71 15.51 -4.40 25.74
N ASN A 72 15.34 -5.65 25.30
CA ASN A 72 14.55 -6.66 26.02
C ASN A 72 15.28 -8.03 26.08
N PRO A 73 16.35 -8.15 26.89
CA PRO A 73 17.33 -9.23 26.78
C PRO A 73 16.95 -10.60 27.41
N TYR A 74 15.75 -10.79 27.96
CA TYR A 74 15.40 -12.02 28.70
C TYR A 74 14.52 -13.00 27.89
N PRO A 75 14.85 -14.32 27.86
CA PRO A 75 14.10 -15.33 27.11
C PRO A 75 12.69 -15.60 27.65
N SER A 76 12.39 -15.21 28.90
CA SER A 76 11.05 -15.28 29.51
C SER A 76 10.13 -14.12 29.09
N CYS A 77 10.68 -13.02 28.54
CA CYS A 77 9.89 -11.93 27.97
C CYS A 77 9.38 -12.21 26.56
N GLN A 78 9.88 -13.24 25.85
CA GLN A 78 9.35 -13.63 24.53
C GLN A 78 7.89 -14.12 24.58
N GLN A 79 7.41 -14.47 25.78
CA GLN A 79 6.05 -14.92 26.03
C GLN A 79 5.17 -13.80 26.61
N TYR A 80 5.70 -12.98 27.54
CA TYR A 80 5.05 -11.74 28.01
C TYR A 80 5.05 -10.61 26.96
N SER A 81 5.90 -10.68 25.93
CA SER A 81 5.85 -9.82 24.74
C SER A 81 4.60 -10.04 23.90
N GLY A 82 3.90 -11.16 24.07
CA GLY A 82 2.60 -11.34 23.46
C GLY A 82 1.55 -10.38 24.02
N GLU A 83 1.61 -10.02 25.31
CA GLU A 83 0.57 -9.19 25.97
C GLU A 83 1.06 -7.76 26.24
N ALA A 84 2.30 -7.56 26.70
CA ALA A 84 2.85 -6.23 26.98
C ALA A 84 3.37 -5.50 25.73
N LEU A 85 3.64 -6.24 24.65
CA LEU A 85 4.10 -5.71 23.36
C LEU A 85 2.95 -5.67 22.33
N ALA A 86 1.86 -6.44 22.49
CA ALA A 86 0.69 -6.34 21.62
C ALA A 86 0.04 -4.96 21.65
N ASP A 87 0.00 -4.28 22.80
CA ASP A 87 -0.68 -2.99 22.92
C ASP A 87 0.16 -1.80 22.37
N PRO A 88 1.50 -1.76 22.54
CA PRO A 88 2.39 -0.82 21.85
C PRO A 88 2.66 -1.16 20.39
N LEU A 89 2.74 -2.45 19.98
CA LEU A 89 2.84 -2.84 18.57
C LEU A 89 1.52 -2.63 17.85
N ALA A 90 0.36 -2.91 18.44
CA ALA A 90 -0.92 -2.57 17.81
C ALA A 90 -1.06 -1.06 17.64
N ARG A 91 -0.65 -0.25 18.63
CA ARG A 91 -0.60 1.22 18.49
C ARG A 91 0.45 1.67 17.46
N GLY A 92 1.65 1.10 17.47
CA GLY A 92 2.73 1.41 16.52
C GLY A 92 2.40 1.00 15.10
N THR A 93 1.84 -0.19 14.90
CA THR A 93 1.33 -0.67 13.61
C THR A 93 0.16 0.18 13.14
N ARG A 94 -0.77 0.61 14.01
CA ARG A 94 -1.83 1.57 13.64
C ARG A 94 -1.24 2.89 13.12
N HIS A 95 -0.23 3.45 13.80
CA HIS A 95 0.44 4.68 13.33
C HIS A 95 1.23 4.46 12.03
N ILE A 96 1.95 3.34 11.89
CA ILE A 96 2.72 3.01 10.68
C ILE A 96 1.80 2.75 9.48
N VAL A 97 0.67 2.08 9.68
CA VAL A 97 -0.35 1.87 8.63
C VAL A 97 -0.89 3.23 8.19
N CYS A 98 -1.31 4.08 9.12
CA CYS A 98 -1.90 5.37 8.82
C CYS A 98 -0.91 6.28 8.08
N VAL A 99 0.33 6.40 8.57
CA VAL A 99 1.38 7.20 7.93
C VAL A 99 1.71 6.69 6.54
N ARG A 100 1.84 5.37 6.35
CA ARG A 100 2.21 4.79 5.05
C ARG A 100 1.08 4.85 4.02
N CYS A 101 -0.18 4.83 4.47
CA CYS A 101 -1.35 5.01 3.60
C CYS A 101 -1.53 6.49 3.19
N ILE A 102 -1.37 7.42 4.14
CA ILE A 102 -1.42 8.87 3.88
C ILE A 102 -0.29 9.27 2.92
N GLU A 103 0.95 8.83 3.18
CA GLU A 103 2.10 9.09 2.30
C GLU A 103 1.89 8.55 0.87
N SER A 104 1.24 7.38 0.74
CA SER A 104 0.95 6.81 -0.57
C SER A 104 -0.10 7.63 -1.33
N LEU A 105 -1.20 8.03 -0.70
CA LEU A 105 -2.29 8.78 -1.36
C LEU A 105 -1.85 10.20 -1.77
N ASP A 106 -1.14 10.90 -0.88
CA ASP A 106 -0.66 12.26 -1.15
C ASP A 106 0.37 12.27 -2.29
N THR A 107 1.27 11.28 -2.32
CA THR A 107 2.27 11.18 -3.40
C THR A 107 1.64 10.87 -4.76
N LEU A 108 0.57 10.09 -4.82
CA LEU A 108 -0.11 9.76 -6.07
C LEU A 108 -0.88 10.94 -6.66
N TYR A 109 -1.56 11.72 -5.82
CA TYR A 109 -2.21 12.97 -6.25
C TYR A 109 -1.21 14.00 -6.78
N LEU A 110 -0.02 14.07 -6.15
CA LEU A 110 1.08 14.91 -6.61
C LEU A 110 1.63 14.43 -7.96
N ALA A 111 1.67 13.13 -8.20
CA ALA A 111 2.15 12.57 -9.46
C ALA A 111 1.26 12.96 -10.66
N ASP A 112 -0.06 12.97 -10.48
CA ASP A 112 -1.02 13.31 -11.53
C ASP A 112 -1.11 14.83 -11.81
N ASN A 113 -0.97 15.70 -10.80
CA ASN A 113 -1.20 17.14 -10.95
C ASN A 113 0.07 18.00 -11.05
N ILE A 114 1.13 17.64 -10.34
CA ILE A 114 2.36 18.46 -10.20
C ILE A 114 3.56 17.76 -10.86
N GLY A 115 3.43 16.47 -11.13
CA GLY A 115 4.42 15.62 -11.79
C GLY A 115 5.14 14.70 -10.81
N TRP A 116 5.47 13.51 -11.31
CA TRP A 116 6.05 12.39 -10.52
C TRP A 116 7.32 12.73 -9.73
N ARG A 117 8.07 13.78 -10.11
CA ARG A 117 9.30 14.19 -9.41
C ARG A 117 9.03 14.62 -7.96
N TRP A 118 7.86 15.20 -7.69
CA TRP A 118 7.47 15.65 -6.35
C TRP A 118 7.26 14.51 -5.36
N VAL A 119 6.97 13.30 -5.85
CA VAL A 119 6.92 12.07 -5.05
C VAL A 119 8.27 11.80 -4.36
N PHE A 120 9.38 12.17 -4.99
CA PHE A 120 10.71 12.02 -4.41
C PHE A 120 11.07 13.20 -3.50
N TYR A 121 10.65 14.41 -3.84
CA TYR A 121 10.93 15.59 -3.02
C TYR A 121 10.26 15.54 -1.66
N ILE A 122 9.04 14.99 -1.53
CA ILE A 122 8.34 14.91 -0.24
C ILE A 122 8.92 13.86 0.72
N GLN A 123 9.53 12.79 0.18
CA GLN A 123 10.19 11.78 1.00
C GLN A 123 11.44 12.33 1.71
N PHE A 124 12.11 13.33 1.11
CA PHE A 124 13.32 13.92 1.68
C PHE A 124 13.12 14.59 3.05
N PRO A 125 12.22 15.58 3.24
CA PRO A 125 12.01 16.21 4.54
C PRO A 125 11.54 15.20 5.58
N LEU A 126 10.72 14.21 5.20
CA LEU A 126 10.30 13.12 6.10
C LEU A 126 11.48 12.26 6.55
N ALA A 127 12.37 11.88 5.62
CA ALA A 127 13.59 11.15 5.94
C ALA A 127 14.50 11.95 6.89
N VAL A 128 14.66 13.25 6.65
CA VAL A 128 15.43 14.15 7.51
C VAL A 128 14.81 14.24 8.92
N ILE A 129 13.50 14.43 9.03
CA ILE A 129 12.77 14.46 10.30
C ILE A 129 12.99 13.14 11.05
N SER A 130 12.82 11.99 10.38
CA SER A 130 13.02 10.68 10.99
C SER A 130 14.46 10.48 11.51
N ALA A 131 15.46 10.96 10.76
CA ALA A 131 16.86 10.91 11.16
C ALA A 131 17.13 11.77 12.40
N PHE A 132 16.55 12.98 12.46
CA PHE A 132 16.62 13.84 13.64
C PHE A 132 15.90 13.21 14.84
N SER A 133 14.73 12.59 14.64
CA SER A 133 14.01 11.91 15.71
C SER A 133 14.83 10.76 16.29
N VAL A 134 15.45 9.93 15.44
CA VAL A 134 16.35 8.87 15.91
C VAL A 134 17.55 9.46 16.65
N TYR A 135 18.17 10.53 16.13
CA TYR A 135 19.31 11.17 16.76
C TYR A 135 19.03 11.69 18.17
N PHE A 136 17.89 12.36 18.38
CA PHE A 136 17.56 13.00 19.66
C PHE A 136 16.86 12.06 20.65
N PHE A 137 16.02 11.14 20.16
CA PHE A 137 15.15 10.33 21.04
C PHE A 137 15.63 8.89 21.23
N LEU A 138 16.48 8.32 20.36
CA LEU A 138 16.94 6.94 20.51
C LEU A 138 18.09 6.85 21.53
N ARG A 139 17.74 6.56 22.79
CA ARG A 139 18.71 6.23 23.84
C ARG A 139 18.89 4.72 23.92
N LEU A 140 20.01 4.21 23.41
CA LEU A 140 20.39 2.80 23.56
C LEU A 140 21.13 2.60 24.89
N PRO A 141 20.89 1.49 25.62
CA PRO A 141 21.70 1.13 26.77
C PRO A 141 23.18 1.02 26.36
N PRO A 142 24.13 1.40 27.24
CA PRO A 142 25.54 1.21 26.96
C PRO A 142 25.81 -0.28 26.66
N PRO A 143 26.66 -0.59 25.67
CA PRO A 143 27.07 -1.98 25.42
C PRO A 143 27.60 -2.60 26.72
N SER A 144 27.22 -3.84 27.00
CA SER A 144 27.84 -4.63 28.09
C SER A 144 29.37 -4.52 27.99
N ALA A 145 30.08 -4.49 29.13
CA ALA A 145 31.54 -4.37 29.19
C ALA A 145 32.29 -5.43 28.33
N ALA A 146 31.63 -6.52 27.94
CA ALA A 146 32.15 -7.50 26.99
C ALA A 146 32.17 -7.04 25.50
N SER A 147 31.43 -5.98 25.16
CA SER A 147 31.40 -5.32 23.84
C SER A 147 32.10 -3.96 23.85
N ALA A 148 32.64 -3.53 24.99
CA ALA A 148 33.35 -2.28 25.22
C ALA A 148 34.87 -2.43 25.10
N SER A 149 35.37 -3.50 24.48
CA SER A 149 36.72 -3.46 23.96
C SER A 149 36.69 -2.61 22.70
N ASP A 150 37.38 -1.48 22.74
CA ASP A 150 37.84 -0.68 21.59
C ASP A 150 38.75 -1.50 20.62
N SER A 151 38.70 -2.83 20.67
CA SER A 151 39.37 -3.73 19.74
C SER A 151 38.61 -3.79 18.43
N ASP A 152 38.99 -2.83 17.59
CA ASP A 152 39.15 -2.93 16.15
C ASP A 152 37.85 -3.10 15.33
N PHE A 153 37.41 -1.99 14.74
CA PHE A 153 36.62 -1.99 13.51
C PHE A 153 37.21 -2.94 12.46
N LYS A 154 38.54 -3.11 12.43
CA LYS A 154 39.25 -4.13 11.63
C LYS A 154 38.84 -5.58 11.98
N HIS A 155 38.65 -5.90 13.25
CA HIS A 155 38.25 -7.25 13.70
C HIS A 155 36.78 -7.53 13.35
N LYS A 156 35.92 -6.50 13.40
CA LYS A 156 34.53 -6.59 12.92
C LYS A 156 34.45 -6.72 11.39
N LEU A 157 35.27 -5.97 10.64
CA LEU A 157 35.37 -6.12 9.19
C LEU A 157 35.85 -7.52 8.80
N LYS A 158 36.85 -8.06 9.52
CA LYS A 158 37.42 -9.39 9.24
C LYS A 158 36.43 -10.54 9.47
N ARG A 159 35.35 -10.33 10.22
CA ARG A 159 34.24 -11.29 10.39
C ARG A 159 33.24 -11.28 9.25
N ILE A 160 33.27 -10.29 8.36
CA ILE A 160 32.35 -10.22 7.21
C ILE A 160 32.85 -11.15 6.11
N ASP A 161 32.00 -12.05 5.64
CA ASP A 161 32.29 -12.89 4.48
C ASP A 161 32.16 -12.09 3.17
N PHE A 162 33.24 -11.37 2.81
CA PHE A 162 33.30 -10.59 1.57
C PHE A 162 33.30 -11.45 0.31
N MET A 163 33.88 -12.65 0.36
CA MET A 163 33.93 -13.55 -0.81
C MET A 163 32.55 -14.14 -1.09
N GLY A 164 31.86 -14.66 -0.08
CA GLY A 164 30.48 -15.15 -0.23
C GLY A 164 29.53 -14.04 -0.63
N THR A 165 29.61 -12.88 0.04
CA THR A 165 28.74 -11.73 -0.26
C THR A 165 28.94 -11.23 -1.70
N SER A 166 30.19 -11.02 -2.14
CA SER A 166 30.46 -10.53 -3.50
C SER A 166 30.01 -11.51 -4.58
N THR A 167 30.28 -12.80 -4.38
CA THR A 167 29.87 -13.85 -5.31
C THR A 167 28.35 -13.94 -5.42
N LEU A 168 27.63 -13.84 -4.30
CA LEU A 168 26.17 -13.81 -4.27
C LEU A 168 25.59 -12.58 -4.99
N ILE A 169 26.17 -11.40 -4.77
CA ILE A 169 25.75 -10.16 -5.45
C ILE A 169 25.92 -10.30 -6.96
N ILE A 170 27.08 -10.80 -7.42
CA ILE A 170 27.35 -10.97 -8.85
C ILE A 170 26.42 -12.02 -9.46
N ALA A 171 26.13 -13.12 -8.74
CA ALA A 171 25.20 -14.14 -9.20
C ALA A 171 23.79 -13.55 -9.41
N VAL A 172 23.25 -12.88 -8.39
CA VAL A 172 21.92 -12.25 -8.47
C VAL A 172 21.89 -11.18 -9.55
N PHE A 173 22.91 -10.32 -9.64
CA PHE A 173 22.98 -9.29 -10.67
C PHE A 173 23.01 -9.89 -12.09
N SER A 174 23.82 -10.93 -12.31
CA SER A 174 23.90 -11.63 -13.60
C SER A 174 22.56 -12.26 -14.00
N LEU A 175 21.84 -12.85 -13.03
CA LEU A 175 20.50 -13.41 -13.24
C LEU A 175 19.51 -12.32 -13.68
N LEU A 176 19.43 -11.22 -12.94
CA LEU A 176 18.47 -10.15 -13.21
C LEU A 176 18.74 -9.45 -14.54
N LEU A 177 20.02 -9.17 -14.83
CA LEU A 177 20.42 -8.57 -16.09
C LEU A 177 20.13 -9.50 -17.26
N SER A 178 20.29 -10.81 -17.08
CA SER A 178 19.92 -11.79 -18.09
C SER A 178 18.41 -11.85 -18.32
N LEU A 179 17.59 -11.77 -17.28
CA LEU A 179 16.13 -11.78 -17.41
C LEU A 179 15.64 -10.53 -18.13
N ASP A 180 16.17 -9.36 -17.78
CA ASP A 180 15.84 -8.08 -18.43
C ASP A 180 16.23 -8.10 -19.93
N ARG A 181 17.47 -8.49 -20.24
CA ARG A 181 17.93 -8.63 -21.63
C ARG A 181 17.16 -9.68 -22.42
N GLY A 182 16.88 -10.84 -21.81
CA GLY A 182 16.12 -11.91 -22.45
C GLY A 182 14.72 -11.48 -22.86
N GLY A 183 14.05 -10.64 -22.05
CA GLY A 183 12.75 -10.05 -22.38
C GLY A 183 12.80 -8.99 -23.48
N ASN A 184 13.92 -8.26 -23.57
CA ASN A 184 14.06 -7.14 -24.49
C ASN A 184 14.63 -7.55 -25.86
N THR A 185 15.85 -8.08 -25.90
CA THR A 185 16.57 -8.42 -27.15
C THR A 185 16.28 -9.84 -27.63
N GLY A 186 15.84 -10.72 -26.73
CA GLY A 186 15.49 -12.10 -27.00
C GLY A 186 16.45 -13.10 -26.33
N TRP A 187 16.01 -14.34 -26.21
CA TRP A 187 16.71 -15.39 -25.46
C TRP A 187 17.93 -15.98 -26.17
N ASN A 188 18.05 -15.81 -27.50
CA ASN A 188 19.17 -16.31 -28.30
C ASN A 188 20.36 -15.34 -28.38
N ASP A 189 20.26 -14.18 -27.73
CA ASP A 189 21.37 -13.22 -27.72
C ASP A 189 22.57 -13.76 -26.94
N LYS A 190 23.78 -13.57 -27.49
CA LYS A 190 25.03 -14.09 -26.92
C LYS A 190 25.27 -13.56 -25.51
N LEU A 191 24.92 -12.28 -25.29
CA LEU A 191 25.06 -11.64 -23.99
C LEU A 191 24.09 -12.25 -22.96
N THR A 192 22.82 -12.45 -23.32
CA THR A 192 21.83 -13.12 -22.45
C THR A 192 22.32 -14.51 -22.02
N ILE A 193 22.77 -15.33 -22.97
CA ILE A 193 23.30 -16.68 -22.66
C ILE A 193 24.55 -16.59 -21.77
N SER A 194 25.45 -15.65 -22.03
CA SER A 194 26.67 -15.46 -21.22
C SER A 194 26.36 -15.05 -19.78
N LEU A 195 25.31 -14.25 -19.56
CA LEU A 195 24.88 -13.80 -18.24
C LEU A 195 24.17 -14.93 -17.47
N LEU A 196 23.39 -15.78 -18.15
CA LEU A 196 22.81 -17.00 -17.59
C LEU A 196 23.90 -18.00 -17.15
N LEU A 197 24.90 -18.21 -18.01
CA LEU A 197 26.06 -19.05 -17.67
C LEU A 197 26.86 -18.43 -16.51
N GLY A 198 27.05 -17.10 -16.52
CA GLY A 198 27.66 -16.36 -15.42
C GLY A 198 26.91 -16.58 -14.10
N PHE A 199 25.59 -16.46 -14.10
CA PHE A 199 24.75 -16.76 -12.94
C PHE A 199 24.99 -18.18 -12.44
N ALA A 200 24.96 -19.20 -13.32
CA ALA A 200 25.20 -20.58 -12.92
C ALA A 200 26.58 -20.76 -12.29
N ILE A 201 27.62 -20.18 -12.88
CA ILE A 201 29.01 -20.26 -12.38
C ILE A 201 29.14 -19.56 -11.02
N PHE A 202 28.63 -18.34 -10.86
CA PHE A 202 28.71 -17.60 -9.61
C PHE A 202 27.81 -18.18 -8.52
N ALA A 203 26.63 -18.73 -8.85
CA ALA A 203 25.79 -19.43 -7.89
C ALA A 203 26.46 -20.72 -7.36
N LEU A 204 27.10 -21.49 -8.25
CA LEU A 204 27.92 -22.65 -7.85
C LEU A 204 29.14 -22.21 -7.04
N GLY A 205 29.81 -21.14 -7.46
CA GLY A 205 30.93 -20.53 -6.74
C GLY A 205 30.54 -20.10 -5.33
N PHE A 206 29.36 -19.48 -5.16
CA PHE A 206 28.82 -19.11 -3.86
C PHE A 206 28.65 -20.34 -2.97
N GLY A 207 28.02 -21.41 -3.47
CA GLY A 207 27.85 -22.66 -2.73
C GLY A 207 29.17 -23.31 -2.32
N LEU A 208 30.19 -23.26 -3.17
CA LEU A 208 31.53 -23.78 -2.88
C LEU A 208 32.28 -22.93 -1.85
N ILE A 209 32.23 -21.60 -1.97
CA ILE A 209 32.86 -20.67 -1.02
C ILE A 209 32.23 -20.84 0.36
N GLU A 210 30.91 -20.88 0.43
CA GLU A 210 30.16 -21.12 1.67
C GLU A 210 30.48 -22.47 2.32
N SER A 211 30.53 -23.53 1.52
CA SER A 211 30.75 -24.87 2.05
C SER A 211 32.19 -25.15 2.48
N ARG A 212 33.20 -24.47 1.92
CA ARG A 212 34.61 -24.86 2.07
C ARG A 212 35.55 -23.77 2.55
N TYR A 213 35.25 -22.49 2.31
CA TYR A 213 36.22 -21.40 2.45
C TYR A 213 35.80 -20.31 3.44
N ALA A 214 34.49 -20.15 3.70
CA ALA A 214 34.00 -19.12 4.61
C ALA A 214 34.34 -19.44 6.09
N ALA A 215 35.04 -18.54 6.76
CA ALA A 215 35.37 -18.66 8.18
C ALA A 215 34.15 -18.38 9.09
N GLU A 216 33.31 -17.40 8.70
CA GLU A 216 31.99 -17.15 9.28
C GLU A 216 30.95 -17.12 8.16
N PRO A 217 30.41 -18.29 7.77
CA PRO A 217 29.44 -18.40 6.69
C PRO A 217 28.15 -17.60 6.95
N ILE A 218 27.67 -16.90 5.92
CA ILE A 218 26.38 -16.18 5.89
C ILE A 218 25.23 -17.17 6.02
N ALA A 219 25.33 -18.31 5.33
CA ALA A 219 24.32 -19.36 5.30
C ALA A 219 24.98 -20.74 5.53
N PRO A 220 25.28 -21.11 6.79
CA PRO A 220 25.89 -22.39 7.10
C PRO A 220 25.07 -23.54 6.48
N PRO A 221 25.67 -24.48 5.74
CA PRO A 221 24.93 -25.51 5.01
C PRO A 221 24.05 -26.37 5.93
N ARG A 222 24.45 -26.53 7.21
CA ARG A 222 23.66 -27.22 8.24
C ARG A 222 22.30 -26.56 8.53
N ILE A 223 22.18 -25.25 8.33
CA ILE A 223 20.94 -24.47 8.54
C ILE A 223 20.22 -24.32 7.20
N ALA A 224 20.95 -23.96 6.14
CA ALA A 224 20.40 -23.72 4.81
C ALA A 224 19.71 -24.95 4.20
N VAL A 225 20.28 -26.15 4.41
CA VAL A 225 19.76 -27.42 3.87
C VAL A 225 18.94 -28.19 4.90
N ASN A 226 18.67 -27.61 6.08
CA ASN A 226 17.85 -28.27 7.08
C ASN A 226 16.41 -28.39 6.58
N ARG A 227 15.94 -29.63 6.38
CA ARG A 227 14.58 -29.94 5.92
C ARG A 227 13.46 -29.17 6.66
N SER A 228 13.63 -28.94 7.97
CA SER A 228 12.64 -28.24 8.79
C SER A 228 12.58 -26.74 8.51
N LEU A 229 13.68 -26.15 8.03
CA LEU A 229 13.79 -24.72 7.73
C LEU A 229 13.58 -24.45 6.22
N LEU A 230 13.99 -25.39 5.37
CA LEU A 230 13.89 -25.33 3.92
C LEU A 230 12.46 -25.06 3.45
N ALA A 231 11.47 -25.72 4.04
CA ALA A 231 10.06 -25.48 3.75
C ALA A 231 9.67 -24.02 4.02
N SER A 232 10.08 -23.45 5.16
CA SER A 232 9.83 -22.04 5.48
C SER A 232 10.56 -21.07 4.54
N TYR A 233 11.76 -21.43 4.05
CA TYR A 233 12.48 -20.64 3.04
C TYR A 233 11.78 -20.62 1.68
N PHE A 234 11.37 -21.78 1.16
CA PHE A 234 10.68 -21.86 -0.12
C PHE A 234 9.31 -21.20 -0.11
N VAL A 235 8.58 -21.36 0.99
CA VAL A 235 7.30 -20.67 1.21
C VAL A 235 7.46 -19.15 1.14
N ASN A 236 8.52 -18.59 1.74
CA ASN A 236 8.83 -17.16 1.63
C ASN A 236 9.25 -16.77 0.21
N LEU A 237 10.09 -17.58 -0.45
CA LEU A 237 10.56 -17.34 -1.81
C LEU A 237 9.39 -17.26 -2.80
N PHE A 238 8.59 -18.33 -2.89
CA PHE A 238 7.52 -18.44 -3.87
C PHE A 238 6.33 -17.54 -3.54
N GLY A 239 5.94 -17.44 -2.26
CA GLY A 239 4.83 -16.59 -1.83
C GLY A 239 5.06 -15.12 -2.17
N ILE A 240 6.28 -14.63 -1.90
CA ILE A 240 6.65 -13.25 -2.21
C ILE A 240 6.87 -13.05 -3.70
N ALA A 241 7.48 -14.01 -4.40
CA ALA A 241 7.67 -13.93 -5.85
C ALA A 241 6.33 -13.76 -6.59
N GLY A 242 5.34 -14.60 -6.29
CA GLY A 242 4.01 -14.50 -6.90
C GLY A 242 3.25 -13.24 -6.48
N ALA A 243 3.27 -12.90 -5.19
CA ALA A 243 2.56 -11.73 -4.69
C ALA A 243 3.12 -10.40 -5.24
N PHE A 244 4.45 -10.24 -5.29
CA PHE A 244 5.08 -9.04 -5.85
C PHE A 244 4.93 -8.96 -7.38
N ALA A 245 5.08 -10.08 -8.08
CA ALA A 245 4.83 -10.12 -9.52
C ALA A 245 3.39 -9.67 -9.84
N GLN A 246 2.39 -10.21 -9.12
CA GLN A 246 1.01 -9.78 -9.28
C GLN A 246 0.79 -8.30 -8.92
N LEU A 247 1.30 -7.84 -7.78
CA LEU A 247 1.07 -6.47 -7.29
C LEU A 247 1.63 -5.42 -8.25
N PHE A 248 2.80 -5.66 -8.84
CA PHE A 248 3.38 -4.74 -9.82
C PHE A 248 2.59 -4.73 -11.14
N HIS A 249 2.27 -5.90 -11.67
CA HIS A 249 1.65 -6.01 -12.99
C HIS A 249 0.15 -5.69 -12.98
N ILE A 250 -0.53 -5.81 -11.84
CA ILE A 250 -1.91 -5.33 -11.73
C ILE A 250 -1.97 -3.81 -11.82
N SER A 251 -0.99 -3.08 -11.27
CA SER A 251 -0.90 -1.63 -11.45
C SER A 251 -0.77 -1.28 -12.93
N LEU A 252 0.08 -2.01 -13.65
CA LEU A 252 0.25 -1.85 -15.10
C LEU A 252 -1.05 -2.16 -15.86
N TYR A 253 -1.79 -3.20 -15.47
CA TYR A 253 -3.09 -3.54 -16.06
C TYR A 253 -4.13 -2.42 -15.89
N LEU A 254 -4.24 -1.86 -14.69
CA LEU A 254 -5.19 -0.81 -14.37
C LEU A 254 -4.92 0.45 -15.21
N GLN A 255 -3.66 0.82 -15.37
CA GLN A 255 -3.27 2.01 -16.13
C GLN A 255 -3.30 1.75 -17.64
N ALA A 256 -2.66 0.69 -18.12
CA ALA A 256 -2.49 0.44 -19.56
C ALA A 256 -3.76 -0.12 -20.23
N VAL A 257 -4.52 -0.99 -19.55
CA VAL A 257 -5.68 -1.68 -20.14
C VAL A 257 -7.00 -1.00 -19.76
N LEU A 258 -7.18 -0.65 -18.48
CA LEU A 258 -8.40 0.02 -18.02
C LEU A 258 -8.35 1.55 -18.13
N GLY A 259 -7.19 2.14 -18.46
CA GLY A 259 -7.03 3.58 -18.63
C GLY A 259 -7.20 4.38 -17.35
N LYS A 260 -7.02 3.75 -16.18
CA LYS A 260 -7.13 4.41 -14.87
C LYS A 260 -5.96 5.35 -14.62
N THR A 261 -6.21 6.44 -13.87
CA THR A 261 -5.13 7.37 -13.49
C THR A 261 -4.19 6.73 -12.47
N ALA A 262 -3.01 7.35 -12.25
CA ALA A 262 -2.08 6.84 -11.25
C ALA A 262 -2.68 6.96 -9.84
N SER A 263 -3.42 8.02 -9.54
CA SER A 263 -4.15 8.21 -8.28
C SER A 263 -5.19 7.12 -8.03
N GLU A 264 -6.05 6.82 -9.02
CA GLU A 264 -7.06 5.76 -8.88
C GLU A 264 -6.40 4.39 -8.66
N THR A 265 -5.38 4.09 -9.45
CA THR A 265 -4.64 2.83 -9.37
C THR A 265 -3.97 2.66 -8.00
N GLY A 266 -3.30 3.71 -7.53
CA GLY A 266 -2.59 3.65 -6.27
C GLY A 266 -3.53 3.66 -5.05
N ALA A 267 -4.71 4.28 -5.13
CA ALA A 267 -5.75 4.13 -4.10
C ALA A 267 -6.14 2.65 -3.89
N TRP A 268 -6.26 1.87 -4.96
CA TRP A 268 -6.55 0.43 -4.85
C TRP A 268 -5.36 -0.37 -4.31
N LEU A 269 -4.12 0.05 -4.60
CA LEU A 269 -2.93 -0.59 -4.02
C LEU A 269 -2.79 -0.32 -2.51
N VAL A 270 -3.25 0.83 -2.01
CA VAL A 270 -3.29 1.12 -0.58
C VAL A 270 -4.17 0.11 0.17
N ILE A 271 -5.32 -0.26 -0.40
CA ILE A 271 -6.19 -1.32 0.14
C ILE A 271 -5.40 -2.62 0.30
N ALA A 272 -4.61 -2.99 -0.71
CA ALA A 272 -3.79 -4.20 -0.68
C ALA A 272 -2.78 -4.20 0.49
N VAL A 273 -2.16 -3.05 0.79
CA VAL A 273 -1.23 -2.88 1.92
C VAL A 273 -1.95 -3.03 3.26
N VAL A 274 -3.14 -2.45 3.42
CA VAL A 274 -3.95 -2.58 4.64
C VAL A 274 -4.31 -4.04 4.91
N PHE A 275 -4.74 -4.78 3.89
CA PHE A 275 -5.06 -6.20 4.02
C PHE A 275 -3.82 -7.06 4.33
N ALA A 276 -2.66 -6.72 3.79
CA ALA A 276 -1.39 -7.38 4.13
C ALA A 276 -1.06 -7.28 5.63
N LEU A 277 -1.20 -6.07 6.17
CA LEU A 277 -0.93 -5.77 7.58
C LEU A 277 -1.94 -6.45 8.50
N THR A 278 -3.23 -6.42 8.11
CA THR A 278 -4.30 -7.15 8.79
C THR A 278 -4.04 -8.65 8.80
N GLY A 279 -3.62 -9.24 7.68
CA GLY A 279 -3.25 -10.65 7.59
C GLY A 279 -2.07 -11.01 8.51
N SER A 280 -1.04 -10.16 8.53
CA SER A 280 0.15 -10.36 9.37
C SER A 280 -0.17 -10.28 10.87
N LEU A 281 -0.96 -9.29 11.29
CA LEU A 281 -1.34 -9.07 12.68
C LEU A 281 -2.32 -10.13 13.19
N SER A 282 -3.37 -10.42 12.41
CA SER A 282 -4.41 -11.38 12.79
C SER A 282 -3.83 -12.77 13.06
N ARG A 283 -2.90 -13.25 12.22
CA ARG A 283 -2.25 -14.55 12.47
C ARG A 283 -1.34 -14.54 13.68
N GLY A 284 -0.63 -13.45 13.96
CA GLY A 284 0.19 -13.34 15.17
C GLY A 284 -0.65 -13.57 16.44
N LEU A 285 -1.83 -12.92 16.50
CA LEU A 285 -2.75 -13.03 17.64
C LEU A 285 -3.44 -14.39 17.73
N ILE A 286 -3.90 -14.94 16.60
CA ILE A 286 -4.51 -16.28 16.57
C ILE A 286 -3.49 -17.34 17.00
N MET A 287 -2.24 -17.22 16.57
CA MET A 287 -1.18 -18.14 16.94
C MET A 287 -0.81 -18.01 18.42
N GLN A 288 -0.80 -16.81 18.99
CA GLN A 288 -0.62 -16.61 20.43
C GLN A 288 -1.69 -17.35 21.25
N ALA A 289 -2.94 -17.33 20.78
CA ALA A 289 -4.06 -17.97 21.44
C ALA A 289 -4.06 -19.50 21.29
N THR A 290 -3.89 -19.97 20.05
CA THR A 290 -4.03 -21.40 19.69
C THR A 290 -2.75 -22.19 19.92
N GLY A 291 -1.58 -21.53 19.90
CA GLY A 291 -0.27 -22.18 19.96
C GLY A 291 0.07 -23.03 18.72
N LYS A 292 -0.78 -23.00 17.68
CA LYS A 292 -0.63 -23.79 16.46
C LYS A 292 -0.29 -22.85 15.30
N TYR A 293 0.69 -23.20 14.49
CA TYR A 293 1.07 -22.40 13.32
C TYR A 293 0.97 -23.18 12.01
N TYR A 294 1.05 -24.51 12.01
CA TYR A 294 1.02 -25.29 10.77
C TYR A 294 -0.28 -25.09 9.98
N THR A 295 -1.42 -25.27 10.63
CA THR A 295 -2.74 -25.06 10.00
C THR A 295 -2.93 -23.61 9.57
N LEU A 296 -2.43 -22.66 10.35
CA LEU A 296 -2.52 -21.23 10.01
C LEU A 296 -1.71 -20.89 8.76
N THR A 297 -0.52 -21.49 8.61
CA THR A 297 0.31 -21.30 7.42
C THR A 297 -0.34 -21.92 6.19
N CYS A 298 -0.86 -23.15 6.29
CA CYS A 298 -1.56 -23.79 5.16
C CYS A 298 -2.76 -22.95 4.69
N VAL A 299 -3.61 -22.49 5.62
CA VAL A 299 -4.76 -21.64 5.29
C VAL A 299 -4.30 -20.31 4.66
N ALA A 300 -3.21 -19.71 5.14
CA ALA A 300 -2.68 -18.47 4.58
C ALA A 300 -2.32 -18.61 3.09
N TYR A 301 -1.64 -19.69 2.70
CA TYR A 301 -1.25 -19.91 1.30
C TYR A 301 -2.41 -20.40 0.41
N VAL A 302 -3.42 -21.07 0.98
CA VAL A 302 -4.68 -21.33 0.28
C VAL A 302 -5.43 -20.03 -0.03
N VAL A 303 -5.49 -19.10 0.93
CA VAL A 303 -6.10 -17.78 0.72
C VAL A 303 -5.33 -16.95 -0.29
N LEU A 304 -3.99 -17.02 -0.26
CA LEU A 304 -3.14 -16.39 -1.27
C LEU A 304 -3.48 -16.92 -2.67
N LEU A 305 -3.52 -18.24 -2.84
CA LEU A 305 -3.85 -18.89 -4.11
C LEU A 305 -5.25 -18.50 -4.61
N ALA A 306 -6.26 -18.55 -3.73
CA ALA A 306 -7.62 -18.15 -4.06
C ALA A 306 -7.69 -16.67 -4.50
N GLY A 307 -6.98 -15.79 -3.80
CA GLY A 307 -6.86 -14.37 -4.17
C GLY A 307 -6.24 -14.19 -5.56
N THR A 308 -5.13 -14.86 -5.83
CA THR A 308 -4.43 -14.78 -7.13
C THR A 308 -5.30 -15.30 -8.27
N ILE A 309 -6.04 -16.40 -8.06
CA ILE A 309 -7.00 -16.92 -9.05
C ILE A 309 -8.17 -15.93 -9.26
N SER A 310 -8.67 -15.31 -8.18
CA SER A 310 -9.71 -14.28 -8.27
C SER A 310 -9.26 -13.08 -9.09
N VAL A 311 -7.99 -12.65 -8.96
CA VAL A 311 -7.43 -11.58 -9.80
C VAL A 311 -7.33 -12.03 -11.25
N LEU A 312 -6.78 -13.21 -11.53
CA LEU A 312 -6.66 -13.74 -12.89
C LEU A 312 -8.03 -13.78 -13.60
N THR A 313 -9.02 -14.38 -12.96
CA THR A 313 -10.39 -14.48 -13.51
C THR A 313 -11.09 -13.12 -13.62
N GLY A 314 -10.93 -12.23 -12.64
CA GLY A 314 -11.53 -10.89 -12.66
C GLY A 314 -10.98 -9.96 -13.75
N THR A 315 -9.75 -10.22 -14.24
CA THR A 315 -9.18 -9.50 -15.41
C THR A 315 -9.72 -9.99 -16.77
N GLY A 316 -10.68 -10.91 -16.78
CA GLY A 316 -11.32 -11.43 -17.99
C GLY A 316 -10.52 -12.51 -18.71
N PHE A 317 -9.67 -13.24 -17.98
CA PHE A 317 -8.96 -14.40 -18.52
C PHE A 317 -9.95 -15.47 -19.03
N MET A 318 -9.61 -16.15 -20.13
CA MET A 318 -10.48 -17.14 -20.80
C MET A 318 -11.86 -16.62 -21.23
N GLY A 319 -11.99 -15.31 -21.50
CA GLY A 319 -13.25 -14.72 -21.95
C GLY A 319 -14.29 -14.53 -20.85
N LEU A 320 -13.90 -14.66 -19.57
CA LEU A 320 -14.76 -14.32 -18.44
C LEU A 320 -15.08 -12.82 -18.41
N PRO A 321 -16.23 -12.42 -17.83
CA PRO A 321 -16.56 -11.01 -17.70
C PRO A 321 -15.54 -10.29 -16.80
N ARG A 322 -15.06 -9.13 -17.26
CA ARG A 322 -14.15 -8.29 -16.47
C ARG A 322 -14.91 -7.69 -15.29
N SER A 323 -14.35 -7.83 -14.09
CA SER A 323 -14.95 -7.31 -12.86
C SER A 323 -13.89 -6.63 -12.00
N THR A 324 -13.90 -5.31 -12.00
CA THR A 324 -12.99 -4.50 -11.18
C THR A 324 -13.12 -4.80 -9.67
N PRO A 325 -14.33 -4.93 -9.09
CA PRO A 325 -14.46 -5.30 -7.68
C PRO A 325 -13.86 -6.66 -7.35
N GLN A 326 -13.98 -7.64 -8.26
CA GLN A 326 -13.38 -8.96 -8.10
C GLN A 326 -11.85 -8.91 -8.11
N VAL A 327 -11.26 -8.06 -8.95
CA VAL A 327 -9.81 -7.83 -8.97
C VAL A 327 -9.34 -7.21 -7.66
N ILE A 328 -10.05 -6.21 -7.14
CA ILE A 328 -9.70 -5.56 -5.87
C ILE A 328 -9.82 -6.56 -4.70
N ALA A 329 -10.93 -7.29 -4.62
CA ALA A 329 -11.13 -8.32 -3.59
C ALA A 329 -10.08 -9.44 -3.68
N GLY A 330 -9.76 -9.89 -4.91
CA GLY A 330 -8.72 -10.89 -5.15
C GLY A 330 -7.34 -10.40 -4.73
N LEU A 331 -7.02 -9.14 -5.02
CA LEU A 331 -5.76 -8.52 -4.62
C LEU A 331 -5.67 -8.44 -3.09
N ALA A 332 -6.73 -7.98 -2.42
CA ALA A 332 -6.83 -7.94 -0.97
C ALA A 332 -6.61 -9.32 -0.33
N LEU A 333 -7.25 -10.37 -0.87
CA LEU A 333 -7.04 -11.76 -0.41
C LEU A 333 -5.61 -12.26 -0.65
N THR A 334 -5.02 -11.93 -1.81
CA THR A 334 -3.65 -12.32 -2.16
C THR A 334 -2.67 -11.78 -1.12
N VAL A 335 -2.74 -10.48 -0.83
CA VAL A 335 -1.79 -9.84 0.09
C VAL A 335 -2.11 -10.16 1.55
N LEU A 336 -3.37 -10.40 1.90
CA LEU A 336 -3.75 -10.95 3.21
C LEU A 336 -3.14 -12.34 3.44
N GLY A 337 -3.26 -13.23 2.45
CA GLY A 337 -2.65 -14.57 2.46
C GLY A 337 -1.13 -14.51 2.57
N ASN A 338 -0.49 -13.64 1.80
CA ASN A 338 0.96 -13.45 1.86
C ASN A 338 1.41 -12.87 3.22
N GLY A 339 0.76 -11.80 3.70
CA GLY A 339 1.07 -11.16 4.98
C GLY A 339 0.92 -12.12 6.17
N SER A 340 -0.12 -12.94 6.14
CA SER A 340 -0.34 -14.01 7.13
C SER A 340 0.71 -15.14 7.04
N GLY A 341 1.10 -15.53 5.82
CA GLY A 341 2.15 -16.51 5.56
C GLY A 341 3.53 -16.07 6.04
N ILE A 342 3.89 -14.81 5.85
CA ILE A 342 5.17 -14.24 6.32
C ILE A 342 5.28 -14.33 7.85
N THR A 343 4.22 -13.94 8.59
CA THR A 343 4.24 -14.03 10.06
C THR A 343 4.40 -15.46 10.52
N THR A 344 3.58 -16.37 10.00
CA THR A 344 3.56 -17.77 10.47
C THR A 344 4.83 -18.52 10.08
N SER A 345 5.40 -18.26 8.90
CA SER A 345 6.69 -18.83 8.48
C SER A 345 7.87 -18.33 9.31
N LEU A 346 7.87 -17.06 9.74
CA LEU A 346 8.90 -16.55 10.67
C LEU A 346 8.85 -17.28 12.02
N ILE A 347 7.66 -17.50 12.59
CA ILE A 347 7.56 -18.22 13.85
C ILE A 347 7.90 -19.70 13.69
N SER A 348 7.45 -20.34 12.59
CA SER A 348 7.87 -21.70 12.23
C SER A 348 9.39 -21.80 12.20
N LEU A 349 10.06 -20.84 11.58
CA LEU A 349 11.50 -20.80 11.50
C LEU A 349 12.17 -20.63 12.87
N ILE A 350 11.71 -19.69 13.70
CA ILE A 350 12.27 -19.47 15.05
C ILE A 350 12.05 -20.70 15.95
N ALA A 351 10.90 -21.38 15.84
CA ALA A 351 10.58 -22.58 16.59
C ALA A 351 11.43 -23.78 16.14
N ASN A 352 11.74 -23.86 14.84
CA ASN A 352 12.52 -24.96 14.28
C ASN A 352 14.04 -24.75 14.37
N ALA A 353 14.50 -23.49 14.36
CA ALA A 353 15.90 -23.13 14.54
C ALA A 353 16.33 -23.25 16.01
N GLY A 354 17.47 -23.88 16.27
CA GLY A 354 18.05 -23.93 17.61
C GLY A 354 18.39 -22.52 18.12
N ARG A 355 18.37 -22.29 19.44
CA ARG A 355 18.58 -20.96 20.07
C ARG A 355 19.83 -20.22 19.59
N ALA A 356 20.91 -20.94 19.30
CA ALA A 356 22.17 -20.38 18.81
C ALA A 356 22.10 -19.96 17.32
N ASP A 357 21.24 -20.60 16.53
CA ASP A 357 21.16 -20.48 15.08
C ASP A 357 19.96 -19.63 14.62
N GLN A 358 19.09 -19.15 15.53
CA GLN A 358 17.88 -18.37 15.21
C GLN A 358 18.17 -17.10 14.40
N ALA A 359 19.22 -16.35 14.76
CA ALA A 359 19.61 -15.13 14.06
C ALA A 359 20.04 -15.42 12.61
N ILE A 360 20.85 -16.46 12.42
CA ILE A 360 21.34 -16.88 11.10
C ILE A 360 20.18 -17.41 10.25
N ALA A 361 19.33 -18.28 10.81
CA ALA A 361 18.17 -18.81 10.10
C ALA A 361 17.22 -17.70 9.63
N THR A 362 17.04 -16.66 10.45
CA THR A 362 16.19 -15.50 10.12
C THR A 362 16.82 -14.66 9.01
N ALA A 363 18.13 -14.44 9.04
CA ALA A 363 18.86 -13.75 7.99
C ALA A 363 18.75 -14.48 6.64
N VAL A 364 18.92 -15.81 6.63
CA VAL A 364 18.71 -16.64 5.44
C VAL A 364 17.27 -16.54 4.94
N SER A 365 16.28 -16.53 5.85
CA SER A 365 14.88 -16.33 5.45
C SER A 365 14.64 -14.99 4.75
N TYR A 366 15.25 -13.91 5.24
CA TYR A 366 15.18 -12.61 4.60
C TYR A 366 15.89 -12.58 3.25
N LEU A 367 16.98 -13.32 3.09
CA LEU A 367 17.65 -13.49 1.80
C LEU A 367 16.72 -14.16 0.78
N PHE A 368 16.13 -15.31 1.13
CA PHE A 368 15.16 -16.00 0.25
C PHE A 368 13.95 -15.12 -0.06
N ARG A 369 13.44 -14.37 0.92
CA ARG A 369 12.34 -13.43 0.72
C ARG A 369 12.69 -12.32 -0.28
N SER A 370 13.87 -11.72 -0.13
CA SER A 370 14.34 -10.64 -1.01
C SER A 370 14.64 -11.16 -2.42
N LEU A 371 15.24 -12.34 -2.51
CA LEU A 371 15.44 -13.03 -3.78
C LEU A 371 14.10 -13.30 -4.47
N GLY A 372 13.08 -13.74 -3.72
CA GLY A 372 11.73 -13.97 -4.23
C GLY A 372 11.12 -12.71 -4.84
N SER A 373 11.17 -11.57 -4.12
CA SER A 373 10.60 -10.32 -4.63
C SER A 373 11.26 -9.86 -5.92
N VAL A 374 12.59 -9.98 -6.01
CA VAL A 374 13.35 -9.45 -7.13
C VAL A 374 13.28 -10.39 -8.33
N VAL A 375 13.44 -11.70 -8.13
CA VAL A 375 13.30 -12.72 -9.19
C VAL A 375 11.86 -12.79 -9.71
N GLY A 376 10.86 -12.77 -8.82
CA GLY A 376 9.46 -12.80 -9.22
C GLY A 376 9.07 -11.60 -10.08
N LEU A 377 9.50 -10.39 -9.68
CA LEU A 377 9.29 -9.18 -10.46
C LEU A 377 10.02 -9.23 -11.81
N SER A 378 11.30 -9.63 -11.83
CA SER A 378 12.06 -9.71 -13.07
C SER A 378 11.49 -10.72 -14.05
N ILE A 379 11.14 -11.93 -13.61
CA ILE A 379 10.49 -12.93 -14.47
C ILE A 379 9.15 -12.41 -15.00
N GLY A 380 8.34 -11.78 -14.14
CA GLY A 380 7.08 -11.15 -14.57
C GLY A 380 7.29 -10.10 -15.65
N SER A 381 8.24 -9.18 -15.45
CA SER A 381 8.58 -8.15 -16.43
C SER A 381 9.07 -8.76 -17.74
N THR A 382 9.92 -9.78 -17.67
CA THR A 382 10.41 -10.51 -18.85
C THR A 382 9.26 -11.16 -19.63
N ILE A 383 8.29 -11.78 -18.93
CA ILE A 383 7.09 -12.38 -19.54
C ILE A 383 6.26 -11.29 -20.24
N VAL A 384 6.03 -10.14 -19.61
CA VAL A 384 5.30 -9.04 -20.24
C VAL A 384 6.01 -8.57 -21.49
N GLN A 385 7.30 -8.26 -21.38
CA GLN A 385 8.09 -7.74 -22.49
C GLN A 385 8.15 -8.72 -23.67
N SER A 386 8.38 -10.00 -23.38
CA SER A 386 8.43 -11.05 -24.40
C SER A 386 7.06 -11.28 -25.05
N THR A 387 5.98 -11.26 -24.26
CA THR A 387 4.62 -11.44 -24.79
C THR A 387 4.21 -10.25 -25.64
N LEU A 388 4.41 -9.03 -25.13
CA LEU A 388 4.10 -7.79 -25.83
C LEU A 388 4.83 -7.75 -27.18
N ARG A 389 6.13 -8.01 -27.20
CA ARG A 389 6.92 -8.08 -28.42
C ARG A 389 6.37 -9.13 -29.40
N SER A 390 6.07 -10.33 -28.90
CA SER A 390 5.55 -11.41 -29.75
C SER A 390 4.17 -11.10 -30.32
N VAL A 391 3.28 -10.47 -29.56
CA VAL A 391 1.93 -10.13 -30.02
C VAL A 391 1.99 -8.97 -31.01
N LEU A 392 2.76 -7.93 -30.72
CA LEU A 392 2.93 -6.79 -31.64
C LEU A 392 3.52 -7.23 -32.98
N HIS A 393 4.55 -8.09 -33.01
CA HIS A 393 5.08 -8.62 -34.28
C HIS A 393 4.10 -9.48 -35.08
N ARG A 394 3.13 -10.11 -34.41
CA ARG A 394 2.12 -10.93 -35.09
C ARG A 394 0.99 -10.09 -35.66
N THR A 395 0.60 -9.02 -34.95
CA THR A 395 -0.58 -8.22 -35.29
C THR A 395 -0.25 -6.98 -36.12
N LEU A 396 0.92 -6.36 -35.90
CA LEU A 396 1.38 -5.19 -36.66
C LEU A 396 2.33 -5.63 -37.78
N HIS A 397 1.88 -5.49 -39.02
CA HIS A 397 2.70 -5.70 -40.21
C HIS A 397 3.27 -4.35 -40.67
N GLY A 398 4.52 -4.05 -40.30
CA GLY A 398 5.18 -2.78 -40.65
C GLY A 398 6.65 -2.72 -40.22
N LYS A 399 7.39 -1.73 -40.73
CA LYS A 399 8.84 -1.54 -40.44
C LYS A 399 9.09 -0.91 -39.05
N ASP A 400 8.05 -0.37 -38.42
CA ASP A 400 8.12 0.40 -37.17
C ASP A 400 7.67 -0.39 -35.93
N THR A 401 7.34 -1.69 -36.05
CA THR A 401 6.81 -2.50 -34.95
C THR A 401 7.76 -2.58 -33.75
N ASP A 402 9.07 -2.68 -33.99
CA ASP A 402 10.09 -2.68 -32.93
C ASP A 402 10.20 -1.31 -32.23
N GLU A 403 10.07 -0.22 -32.98
CA GLU A 403 10.12 1.14 -32.45
C GLU A 403 8.88 1.46 -31.61
N ILE A 404 7.70 1.05 -32.09
CA ILE A 404 6.44 1.16 -31.36
C ILE A 404 6.50 0.33 -30.07
N ALA A 405 6.96 -0.92 -30.13
CA ALA A 405 7.10 -1.78 -28.96
C ALA A 405 8.05 -1.17 -27.92
N GLN A 406 9.15 -0.55 -28.36
CA GLN A 406 10.09 0.14 -27.48
C GLN A 406 9.46 1.37 -26.83
N LYS A 407 8.86 2.28 -27.61
CA LYS A 407 8.29 3.55 -27.12
C LYS A 407 7.10 3.32 -26.18
N VAL A 408 6.25 2.35 -26.50
CA VAL A 408 5.11 1.95 -25.66
C VAL A 408 5.58 1.40 -24.31
N ARG A 409 6.67 0.63 -24.30
CA ARG A 409 7.27 0.12 -23.06
C ARG A 409 7.96 1.20 -22.23
N GLU A 410 8.55 2.21 -22.88
CA GLU A 410 9.21 3.34 -22.20
C GLU A 410 8.19 4.31 -21.60
N SER A 411 7.05 4.52 -22.25
CA SER A 411 6.02 5.44 -21.76
C SER A 411 4.61 4.99 -22.11
N LEU A 412 3.78 4.80 -21.08
CA LEU A 412 2.34 4.61 -21.24
C LEU A 412 1.65 5.87 -21.80
N GLU A 413 2.25 7.05 -21.68
CA GLU A 413 1.72 8.29 -22.28
C GLU A 413 1.76 8.21 -23.81
N TYR A 414 2.75 7.51 -24.37
CA TYR A 414 2.87 7.31 -25.81
C TYR A 414 1.66 6.56 -26.37
N LEU A 415 1.04 5.67 -25.58
CA LEU A 415 -0.22 5.00 -25.95
C LEU A 415 -1.31 5.98 -26.33
N LYS A 416 -1.38 7.17 -25.72
CA LYS A 416 -2.42 8.17 -26.03
C LYS A 416 -2.18 8.88 -27.37
N THR A 417 -0.96 8.81 -27.90
CA THR A 417 -0.55 9.51 -29.13
C THR A 417 -0.70 8.65 -30.40
N LEU A 418 -0.87 7.33 -30.23
CA LEU A 418 -1.08 6.40 -31.34
C LEU A 418 -2.49 6.55 -31.93
N ASP A 419 -2.66 6.08 -33.16
CA ASP A 419 -3.96 5.99 -33.83
C ASP A 419 -4.92 5.04 -33.06
N PRO A 420 -6.24 5.31 -33.07
CA PRO A 420 -7.20 4.54 -32.27
C PRO A 420 -7.20 3.03 -32.54
N GLU A 421 -6.87 2.62 -33.77
CA GLU A 421 -6.80 1.20 -34.16
C GLU A 421 -5.57 0.51 -33.53
N THR A 422 -4.39 1.11 -33.66
CA THR A 422 -3.16 0.61 -33.02
C THR A 422 -3.25 0.67 -31.49
N GLN A 423 -3.92 1.68 -30.93
CA GLN A 423 -4.17 1.75 -29.49
C GLN A 423 -4.92 0.52 -28.98
N LEU A 424 -5.96 0.06 -29.67
CA LEU A 424 -6.73 -1.12 -29.28
C LEU A 424 -5.88 -2.39 -29.34
N ILE A 425 -5.08 -2.57 -30.40
CA ILE A 425 -4.16 -3.70 -30.57
C ILE A 425 -3.14 -3.75 -29.43
N VAL A 426 -2.54 -2.61 -29.11
CA VAL A 426 -1.53 -2.52 -28.06
C VAL A 426 -2.15 -2.75 -26.68
N ARG A 427 -3.35 -2.21 -26.40
CA ARG A 427 -4.08 -2.49 -25.15
C ARG A 427 -4.43 -3.97 -25.00
N SER A 428 -4.85 -4.64 -26.08
CA SER A 428 -5.09 -6.09 -26.05
C SER A 428 -3.80 -6.87 -25.79
N ALA A 429 -2.68 -6.46 -26.41
CA ALA A 429 -1.39 -7.10 -26.20
C ALA A 429 -0.89 -6.94 -24.75
N TYR A 430 -1.13 -5.80 -24.11
CA TYR A 430 -0.91 -5.61 -22.68
C TYR A 430 -1.81 -6.50 -21.82
N GLY A 431 -3.07 -6.66 -22.19
CA GLY A 431 -4.00 -7.57 -21.55
C GLY A 431 -3.47 -9.01 -21.53
N ASP A 432 -3.08 -9.51 -22.70
CA ASP A 432 -2.53 -10.87 -22.86
C ASP A 432 -1.21 -11.05 -22.09
N ALA A 433 -0.34 -10.03 -22.14
CA ALA A 433 0.93 -10.01 -21.42
C ALA A 433 0.72 -10.07 -19.89
N VAL A 434 -0.24 -9.31 -19.36
CA VAL A 434 -0.58 -9.35 -17.93
C VAL A 434 -1.17 -10.71 -17.56
N HIS A 435 -2.06 -11.28 -18.38
CA HIS A 435 -2.63 -12.61 -18.11
C HIS A 435 -1.55 -13.69 -17.99
N ASN A 436 -0.54 -13.67 -18.87
CA ASN A 436 0.61 -14.59 -18.76
C ASN A 436 1.38 -14.43 -17.45
N VAL A 437 1.58 -13.20 -16.98
CA VAL A 437 2.22 -12.98 -15.67
C VAL A 437 1.32 -13.44 -14.53
N LEU A 438 0.02 -13.24 -14.62
CA LEU A 438 -0.91 -13.71 -13.59
C LEU A 438 -0.93 -15.23 -13.50
N ILE A 439 -0.80 -15.96 -14.62
CA ILE A 439 -0.59 -17.42 -14.63
C ILE A 439 0.71 -17.81 -13.92
N PHE A 440 1.80 -17.06 -14.17
CA PHE A 440 3.05 -17.25 -13.44
C PHE A 440 2.87 -17.02 -11.94
N SER A 441 2.16 -15.97 -11.54
CA SER A 441 1.83 -15.70 -10.14
C SER A 441 1.00 -16.81 -9.50
N VAL A 442 0.02 -17.39 -10.22
CA VAL A 442 -0.72 -18.58 -9.78
C VAL A 442 0.21 -19.76 -9.58
N SER A 443 1.13 -20.00 -10.52
CA SER A 443 2.10 -21.09 -10.44
C SER A 443 3.02 -20.95 -9.19
N MET A 444 3.47 -19.73 -8.90
CA MET A 444 4.23 -19.44 -7.69
C MET A 444 3.38 -19.59 -6.42
N ALA A 445 2.11 -19.18 -6.44
CA ALA A 445 1.18 -19.37 -5.34
C ALA A 445 0.94 -20.86 -5.03
N VAL A 446 0.78 -21.69 -6.06
CA VAL A 446 0.69 -23.16 -5.91
C VAL A 446 1.99 -23.72 -5.33
N ALA A 447 3.15 -23.29 -5.82
CA ALA A 447 4.45 -23.73 -5.29
C ALA A 447 4.61 -23.34 -3.80
N ALA A 448 4.16 -22.15 -3.40
CA ALA A 448 4.14 -21.71 -2.02
C ALA A 448 3.19 -22.56 -1.15
N MET A 449 2.00 -22.86 -1.65
CA MET A 449 1.03 -23.72 -0.97
C MET A 449 1.58 -25.13 -0.77
N VAL A 450 2.14 -25.75 -1.81
CA VAL A 450 2.75 -27.09 -1.72
C VAL A 450 3.93 -27.08 -0.75
N SER A 451 4.78 -26.05 -0.81
CA SER A 451 5.90 -25.90 0.13
C SER A 451 5.44 -25.76 1.58
N SER A 452 4.26 -25.18 1.82
CA SER A 452 3.70 -25.02 3.17
C SER A 452 3.32 -26.33 3.84
N TRP A 453 2.99 -27.37 3.06
CA TRP A 453 2.66 -28.70 3.60
C TRP A 453 3.88 -29.42 4.20
N PHE A 454 5.09 -29.03 3.80
CA PHE A 454 6.32 -29.60 4.35
C PHE A 454 6.80 -28.89 5.63
N ILE A 455 6.05 -27.91 6.13
CA ILE A 455 6.38 -27.24 7.39
C ILE A 455 6.17 -28.19 8.57
N ILE A 456 7.17 -28.27 9.43
CA ILE A 456 7.14 -29.13 10.62
C ILE A 456 6.71 -28.30 11.82
N GLU A 457 5.62 -28.72 12.47
CA GLU A 457 5.13 -28.10 13.69
C GLU A 457 5.92 -28.62 14.91
N LYS A 458 6.46 -27.68 15.69
CA LYS A 458 7.02 -27.91 17.02
C LYS A 458 6.15 -27.21 18.06
N PRO A 459 5.85 -27.83 19.21
CA PRO A 459 5.04 -27.22 20.24
C PRO A 459 5.72 -25.95 20.76
N LEU A 460 4.98 -24.84 20.76
CA LEU A 460 5.42 -23.60 21.37
C LEU A 460 5.38 -23.78 22.89
N SER A 461 6.55 -23.77 23.54
CA SER A 461 6.67 -23.87 25.01
C SER A 461 5.88 -22.73 25.67
N ARG A 462 4.90 -23.07 26.52
CA ARG A 462 4.26 -22.11 27.46
C ARG A 462 5.02 -22.14 28.78
N SER A 463 5.88 -21.16 29.00
CA SER A 463 6.55 -20.97 30.29
C SER A 463 5.57 -20.34 31.29
N SER A 464 4.89 -21.17 32.09
CA SER A 464 4.28 -20.73 33.35
C SER A 464 5.40 -20.41 34.35
N TYR A 465 5.85 -19.17 34.37
CA TYR A 465 6.89 -18.75 35.31
C TYR A 465 6.22 -18.27 36.61
N ASN A 466 6.27 -19.09 37.66
CA ASN A 466 5.85 -18.72 39.01
C ASN A 466 6.90 -17.79 39.63
N TRP A 467 6.72 -16.47 39.50
CA TRP A 467 7.45 -15.50 40.32
C TRP A 467 6.65 -15.25 41.61
N HIS A 468 7.21 -15.72 42.72
CA HIS A 468 6.66 -15.69 44.08
C HIS A 468 5.50 -16.67 44.35
N GLY A 469 5.58 -17.36 45.49
CA GLY A 469 4.63 -18.38 45.93
C GLY A 469 3.27 -17.83 46.32
N SER A 470 2.50 -17.29 45.37
CA SER A 470 1.06 -17.10 45.52
C SER A 470 0.34 -17.95 44.48
N GLN A 471 -0.48 -18.89 44.97
CA GLN A 471 -1.47 -19.56 44.14
C GLN A 471 -2.49 -18.52 43.68
N HIS A 472 -2.36 -18.04 42.45
CA HIS A 472 -3.48 -17.45 41.73
C HIS A 472 -3.91 -18.46 40.66
N SER A 473 -5.00 -19.16 40.97
CA SER A 473 -5.83 -19.86 39.99
C SER A 473 -6.02 -18.97 38.75
N PRO A 474 -6.02 -19.53 37.52
CA PRO A 474 -6.13 -18.73 36.30
C PRO A 474 -7.46 -17.99 36.33
N THR A 475 -7.41 -16.71 36.70
CA THR A 475 -8.61 -15.90 36.83
C THR A 475 -9.15 -15.59 35.44
N THR A 476 -10.48 -15.65 35.35
CA THR A 476 -11.37 -15.42 34.21
C THR A 476 -11.05 -14.17 33.36
N SER A 477 -10.18 -13.28 33.85
CA SER A 477 -9.75 -12.00 33.26
C SER A 477 -8.98 -12.15 31.94
N ALA A 478 -8.06 -13.11 31.81
CA ALA A 478 -7.27 -13.29 30.57
C ALA A 478 -8.16 -13.72 29.39
N SER A 479 -9.17 -14.57 29.65
CA SER A 479 -10.16 -14.95 28.63
C SER A 479 -11.08 -13.79 28.26
N LEU A 480 -11.35 -12.86 29.19
CA LEU A 480 -12.21 -11.70 28.99
C LEU A 480 -11.51 -10.62 28.14
N HIS A 481 -10.24 -10.32 28.43
CA HIS A 481 -9.41 -9.40 27.65
C HIS A 481 -9.13 -9.94 26.24
N PHE A 482 -8.86 -11.24 26.10
CA PHE A 482 -8.68 -11.89 24.79
C PHE A 482 -9.98 -11.90 23.97
N LYS A 483 -11.13 -12.19 24.59
CA LYS A 483 -12.45 -12.09 23.93
C LYS A 483 -12.79 -10.67 23.52
N MET A 484 -12.38 -9.64 24.28
CA MET A 484 -12.55 -8.24 23.90
C MET A 484 -11.65 -7.85 22.72
N GLN A 485 -10.37 -8.23 22.72
CA GLN A 485 -9.45 -7.97 21.60
C GLN A 485 -9.87 -8.71 20.32
N PHE A 486 -10.31 -9.96 20.42
CA PHE A 486 -10.81 -10.76 19.30
C PHE A 486 -12.17 -10.25 18.79
N LYS A 487 -13.09 -9.81 19.67
CA LYS A 487 -14.33 -9.15 19.26
C LYS A 487 -14.05 -7.82 18.59
N SER A 488 -13.14 -6.99 19.09
CA SER A 488 -12.73 -5.75 18.42
C SER A 488 -12.02 -5.99 17.08
N LEU A 489 -11.37 -7.15 16.88
CA LEU A 489 -10.69 -7.53 15.64
C LEU A 489 -11.59 -8.24 14.62
N VAL A 490 -12.53 -9.06 15.07
CA VAL A 490 -13.63 -9.54 14.24
C VAL A 490 -14.51 -8.36 13.88
N VAL A 491 -14.70 -7.37 14.77
CA VAL A 491 -15.32 -6.08 14.44
C VAL A 491 -14.43 -5.23 13.52
N LEU A 492 -13.11 -5.40 13.43
CA LEU A 492 -12.27 -4.71 12.42
C LEU A 492 -12.26 -5.46 11.07
N ALA A 493 -12.26 -6.79 11.06
CA ALA A 493 -12.35 -7.59 9.83
C ALA A 493 -13.79 -7.62 9.29
N SER A 494 -14.79 -7.59 10.18
CA SER A 494 -16.19 -7.39 9.84
C SER A 494 -16.45 -5.91 9.60
N ALA A 495 -15.87 -4.93 10.30
CA ALA A 495 -15.94 -3.52 9.86
C ALA A 495 -15.20 -3.32 8.53
N VAL A 496 -14.21 -4.10 8.14
CA VAL A 496 -13.68 -4.01 6.77
C VAL A 496 -14.49 -4.86 5.77
N ALA A 497 -15.56 -5.54 6.20
CA ALA A 497 -16.57 -6.14 5.32
C ALA A 497 -17.96 -5.46 5.44
N THR A 498 -18.19 -4.66 6.48
CA THR A 498 -19.46 -3.99 6.86
C THR A 498 -19.30 -2.50 7.15
N ALA A 499 -18.09 -1.94 7.12
CA ALA A 499 -17.79 -0.50 7.15
C ALA A 499 -17.25 -0.02 5.80
N TRP A 500 -17.76 -0.62 4.73
CA TRP A 500 -17.82 0.01 3.41
C TRP A 500 -19.26 0.33 3.04
N GLY A 501 -20.13 0.39 4.06
CA GLY A 501 -21.30 1.22 4.04
C GLY A 501 -21.05 2.41 4.94
N ALA A 502 -21.14 3.63 4.43
CA ALA A 502 -21.32 4.80 5.26
C ALA A 502 -22.48 4.53 6.23
N THR A 503 -22.34 4.96 7.47
CA THR A 503 -23.43 4.85 8.42
C THR A 503 -24.43 5.97 8.17
N VAL A 504 -25.65 5.84 8.70
CA VAL A 504 -26.63 6.93 8.70
C VAL A 504 -26.05 8.19 9.35
N ALA A 505 -25.19 8.03 10.36
CA ALA A 505 -24.53 9.16 11.03
C ALA A 505 -23.56 9.92 10.11
N ASP A 506 -22.88 9.22 9.21
CA ASP A 506 -21.99 9.82 8.22
C ASP A 506 -22.81 10.61 7.18
N VAL A 507 -23.93 10.04 6.70
CA VAL A 507 -24.88 10.74 5.81
C VAL A 507 -25.45 11.99 6.48
N LEU A 508 -25.80 11.94 7.77
CA LEU A 508 -26.28 13.12 8.50
C LEU A 508 -25.20 14.19 8.68
N THR A 509 -23.94 13.78 8.90
CA THR A 509 -22.79 14.69 8.97
C THR A 509 -22.57 15.38 7.63
N ASP A 510 -22.63 14.61 6.55
CA ASP A 510 -22.49 15.10 5.18
C ASP A 510 -23.64 16.02 4.76
N LEU A 511 -24.88 15.71 5.12
CA LEU A 511 -26.01 16.63 4.94
C LEU A 511 -25.81 17.93 5.73
N GLY A 512 -25.19 17.87 6.91
CA GLY A 512 -24.75 19.05 7.65
C GLY A 512 -23.72 19.89 6.87
N ASN A 513 -22.73 19.24 6.26
CA ASN A 513 -21.74 19.90 5.41
C ASN A 513 -22.38 20.51 4.15
N VAL A 514 -23.29 19.78 3.48
CA VAL A 514 -24.08 20.29 2.35
C VAL A 514 -24.85 21.55 2.77
N LYS A 515 -25.52 21.53 3.92
CA LYS A 515 -26.22 22.70 4.45
C LYS A 515 -25.29 23.91 4.61
N THR A 516 -24.09 23.70 5.16
CA THR A 516 -23.09 24.77 5.29
C THR A 516 -22.67 25.32 3.93
N GLN A 517 -22.38 24.45 2.95
CA GLN A 517 -21.96 24.91 1.61
C GLN A 517 -23.09 25.65 0.88
N VAL A 518 -24.33 25.14 0.94
CA VAL A 518 -25.52 25.81 0.37
C VAL A 518 -25.75 27.18 1.02
N THR A 519 -25.55 27.30 2.33
CA THR A 519 -25.68 28.58 3.05
C THR A 519 -24.57 29.55 2.63
N THR A 520 -23.34 29.08 2.43
CA THR A 520 -22.24 29.92 1.93
C THR A 520 -22.54 30.43 0.53
N LEU A 521 -23.01 29.54 -0.36
CA LEU A 521 -23.40 29.88 -1.72
C LEU A 521 -24.56 30.90 -1.74
N ASP A 522 -25.60 30.69 -0.93
CA ASP A 522 -26.72 31.61 -0.80
C ASP A 522 -26.25 33.02 -0.36
N ASN A 523 -25.38 33.08 0.67
CA ASN A 523 -24.81 34.35 1.12
C ASN A 523 -23.96 35.03 0.03
N ALA A 524 -23.20 34.27 -0.75
CA ALA A 524 -22.42 34.81 -1.86
C ALA A 524 -23.31 35.37 -2.97
N ILE A 525 -24.41 34.68 -3.31
CA ILE A 525 -25.40 35.13 -4.31
C ILE A 525 -26.10 36.40 -3.82
N ASN A 526 -26.54 36.42 -2.56
CA ASN A 526 -27.21 37.58 -1.97
C ASN A 526 -26.26 38.78 -1.82
N GLY A 527 -24.98 38.52 -1.56
CA GLY A 527 -23.92 39.52 -1.51
C GLY A 527 -23.55 40.12 -2.88
N PHE A 528 -24.02 39.55 -4.00
CA PHE A 528 -23.76 40.07 -5.33
C PHE A 528 -24.61 41.32 -5.63
N PRO A 529 -24.03 42.48 -6.00
CA PRO A 529 -24.80 43.70 -6.26
C PRO A 529 -25.74 43.59 -7.47
N ASN A 530 -26.93 44.20 -7.38
CA ASN A 530 -27.91 44.23 -8.47
C ASN A 530 -27.50 45.10 -9.67
N SER A 531 -26.49 45.97 -9.50
CA SER A 531 -26.06 46.97 -10.50
C SER A 531 -24.83 46.55 -11.33
N GLY A 532 -24.47 45.26 -11.32
CA GLY A 532 -23.27 44.73 -11.98
C GLY A 532 -22.05 44.73 -11.06
N GLY A 533 -21.81 43.60 -10.37
CA GLY A 533 -20.73 43.42 -9.40
C GLY A 533 -19.33 43.28 -9.99
N THR A 534 -18.41 42.66 -9.24
CA THR A 534 -17.03 42.39 -9.70
C THR A 534 -16.85 40.96 -10.19
N LEU A 535 -15.89 40.74 -11.09
CA LEU A 535 -15.53 39.39 -11.57
C LEU A 535 -15.08 38.47 -10.42
N THR A 536 -14.41 39.02 -9.41
CA THR A 536 -13.98 38.28 -8.21
C THR A 536 -15.17 37.76 -7.40
N GLN A 537 -16.24 38.54 -7.28
CA GLN A 537 -17.47 38.09 -6.61
C GLN A 537 -18.18 37.00 -7.43
N ALA A 538 -18.21 37.12 -8.75
CA ALA A 538 -18.77 36.08 -9.62
C ALA A 538 -17.96 34.77 -9.56
N LEU A 539 -16.62 34.86 -9.47
CA LEU A 539 -15.74 33.70 -9.31
C LEU A 539 -15.90 33.02 -7.94
N ALA A 540 -16.17 33.79 -6.88
CA ALA A 540 -16.48 33.24 -5.56
C ALA A 540 -17.75 32.39 -5.61
N ILE A 541 -18.82 32.89 -6.26
CA ILE A 541 -20.07 32.14 -6.45
C ILE A 541 -19.83 30.83 -7.23
N HIS A 542 -19.02 30.86 -8.29
CA HIS A 542 -18.66 29.66 -9.05
C HIS A 542 -17.87 28.64 -8.19
N THR A 543 -16.95 29.13 -7.37
CA THR A 543 -16.16 28.29 -6.45
C THR A 543 -17.06 27.64 -5.40
N ASP A 544 -17.99 28.41 -4.81
CA ASP A 544 -18.95 27.92 -3.82
C ASP A 544 -19.95 26.93 -4.43
N ALA A 545 -20.35 27.13 -5.69
CA ALA A 545 -21.16 26.18 -6.45
C ALA A 545 -20.41 24.86 -6.69
N THR A 546 -19.12 24.92 -7.02
CA THR A 546 -18.27 23.72 -7.20
C THR A 546 -18.04 22.96 -5.90
N ASN A 547 -17.85 23.68 -4.79
CA ASN A 547 -17.71 23.10 -3.45
C ASN A 547 -19.02 22.44 -3.00
N THR A 548 -20.16 23.09 -3.26
CA THR A 548 -21.49 22.54 -2.99
C THR A 548 -21.72 21.26 -3.80
N ASN A 549 -21.37 21.26 -5.08
CA ASN A 549 -21.47 20.09 -5.95
C ASN A 549 -20.61 18.92 -5.43
N SER A 550 -19.38 19.21 -5.00
CA SER A 550 -18.48 18.19 -4.45
C SER A 550 -19.02 17.59 -3.15
N ALA A 551 -19.61 18.42 -2.27
CA ALA A 551 -20.25 17.96 -1.05
C ALA A 551 -21.46 17.05 -1.34
N VAL A 552 -22.33 17.43 -2.28
CA VAL A 552 -23.50 16.63 -2.70
C VAL A 552 -23.08 15.28 -3.30
N GLN A 553 -22.01 15.26 -4.10
CA GLN A 553 -21.48 14.02 -4.67
C GLN A 553 -20.87 13.09 -3.61
N ALA A 554 -20.18 13.65 -2.60
CA ALA A 554 -19.69 12.89 -1.46
C ALA A 554 -20.85 12.27 -0.67
N THR A 555 -21.88 13.07 -0.34
CA THR A 555 -23.10 12.56 0.34
C THR A 555 -23.80 11.47 -0.48
N THR A 556 -23.82 11.60 -1.81
CA THR A 556 -24.43 10.59 -2.71
C THR A 556 -23.65 9.28 -2.69
N SER A 557 -22.31 9.37 -2.71
CA SER A 557 -21.43 8.21 -2.58
C SER A 557 -21.68 7.49 -1.26
N ASP A 558 -21.73 8.24 -0.17
CA ASP A 558 -21.93 7.69 1.17
C ASP A 558 -23.33 7.09 1.32
N ALA A 559 -24.37 7.81 0.91
CA ALA A 559 -25.75 7.33 0.93
C ALA A 559 -25.93 6.01 0.15
N ASN A 560 -25.25 5.85 -0.99
CA ASN A 560 -25.31 4.61 -1.79
C ASN A 560 -24.81 3.38 -1.03
N THR A 561 -23.82 3.60 -0.16
CA THR A 561 -23.14 2.53 0.56
C THR A 561 -23.88 2.14 1.86
N VAL A 562 -24.82 2.97 2.36
CA VAL A 562 -25.63 2.66 3.55
C VAL A 562 -26.40 1.33 3.36
N PRO A 563 -26.27 0.35 4.29
CA PRO A 563 -27.02 -0.91 4.24
C PRO A 563 -28.54 -0.70 4.32
N THR A 564 -29.31 -1.42 3.52
CA THR A 564 -30.78 -1.46 3.61
C THR A 564 -31.25 -2.66 4.44
N PRO A 565 -32.36 -2.55 5.19
CA PRO A 565 -33.25 -1.39 5.30
C PRO A 565 -32.76 -0.33 6.31
N VAL A 566 -33.00 0.95 6.00
CA VAL A 566 -32.81 2.07 6.94
C VAL A 566 -33.92 2.01 8.00
N SER A 567 -33.59 2.23 9.27
CA SER A 567 -34.61 2.24 10.33
C SER A 567 -35.54 3.46 10.19
N GLU A 568 -36.79 3.35 10.65
CA GLU A 568 -37.76 4.47 10.58
C GLU A 568 -37.23 5.73 11.31
N SER A 569 -36.55 5.56 12.45
CA SER A 569 -35.94 6.67 13.20
C SER A 569 -34.79 7.35 12.45
N ASP A 570 -34.01 6.56 11.72
CA ASP A 570 -32.89 7.05 10.91
C ASP A 570 -33.41 7.77 9.66
N GLY A 571 -34.44 7.20 9.02
CA GLY A 571 -35.14 7.81 7.89
C GLY A 571 -35.75 9.16 8.25
N GLN A 572 -36.38 9.26 9.43
CA GLN A 572 -36.94 10.53 9.91
C GLN A 572 -35.86 11.59 10.20
N SER A 573 -34.70 11.17 10.71
CA SER A 573 -33.57 12.07 10.96
C SER A 573 -33.00 12.63 9.67
N ILE A 574 -32.83 11.79 8.64
CA ILE A 574 -32.41 12.21 7.30
C ILE A 574 -33.43 13.17 6.69
N LEU A 575 -34.72 12.84 6.76
CA LEU A 575 -35.79 13.69 6.23
C LEU A 575 -35.79 15.07 6.89
N THR A 576 -35.63 15.13 8.21
CA THR A 576 -35.57 16.39 8.97
C THR A 576 -34.35 17.24 8.55
N ALA A 577 -33.21 16.60 8.30
CA ALA A 577 -32.01 17.30 7.81
C ALA A 577 -32.26 17.93 6.43
N ILE A 578 -32.88 17.20 5.50
CA ILE A 578 -33.22 17.69 4.14
C ILE A 578 -34.24 18.83 4.21
N GLN A 579 -35.28 18.70 5.03
CA GLN A 579 -36.26 19.77 5.28
C GLN A 579 -35.60 21.05 5.80
N GLY A 580 -34.47 20.93 6.49
CA GLY A 580 -33.68 22.06 6.96
C GLY A 580 -32.76 22.70 5.91
N ILE A 581 -32.62 22.10 4.72
CA ILE A 581 -31.79 22.58 3.60
C ILE A 581 -32.67 23.12 2.47
N GLU A 582 -33.78 22.45 2.19
CA GLU A 582 -34.76 22.79 1.14
C GLU A 582 -35.04 24.31 0.98
N PRO A 583 -35.47 25.05 2.01
CA PRO A 583 -35.81 26.47 1.83
C PRO A 583 -34.60 27.33 1.43
N ILE A 584 -33.39 26.95 1.86
CA ILE A 584 -32.16 27.67 1.51
C ILE A 584 -31.83 27.47 0.02
N ILE A 585 -32.09 26.27 -0.52
CA ILE A 585 -31.91 26.00 -1.94
C ILE A 585 -32.90 26.81 -2.77
N GLU A 586 -34.18 26.83 -2.37
CA GLU A 586 -35.22 27.60 -3.07
C GLU A 586 -34.93 29.11 -3.07
N ASP A 587 -34.50 29.66 -1.93
CA ASP A 587 -34.12 31.07 -1.79
C ASP A 587 -32.91 31.40 -2.67
N ALA A 588 -31.85 30.56 -2.63
CA ALA A 588 -30.65 30.77 -3.45
C ALA A 588 -30.94 30.72 -4.95
N LEU A 589 -31.78 29.78 -5.39
CA LEU A 589 -32.20 29.64 -6.80
C LEU A 589 -33.13 30.78 -7.24
N THR A 590 -33.94 31.32 -6.34
CA THR A 590 -34.74 32.52 -6.64
C THR A 590 -33.85 33.75 -6.74
N ALA A 591 -32.89 33.88 -5.82
CA ALA A 591 -31.93 34.98 -5.80
C ALA A 591 -31.05 34.97 -7.06
N ILE A 592 -30.50 33.82 -7.48
CA ILE A 592 -29.66 33.76 -8.69
C ILE A 592 -30.43 34.19 -9.93
N VAL A 593 -31.72 33.85 -10.06
CA VAL A 593 -32.56 34.29 -11.18
C VAL A 593 -32.71 35.82 -11.18
N ALA A 594 -32.94 36.43 -10.02
CA ALA A 594 -33.03 37.88 -9.89
C ALA A 594 -31.73 38.61 -10.27
N LYS A 595 -30.56 37.97 -10.10
CA LYS A 595 -29.25 38.54 -10.43
C LYS A 595 -28.85 38.41 -11.91
N LYS A 596 -29.66 37.78 -12.77
CA LYS A 596 -29.31 37.53 -14.18
C LYS A 596 -28.81 38.78 -14.92
N ALA A 597 -29.54 39.89 -14.81
CA ALA A 597 -29.16 41.15 -15.46
C ALA A 597 -27.81 41.71 -14.95
N ALA A 598 -27.52 41.50 -13.67
CA ALA A 598 -26.26 41.94 -13.07
C ALA A 598 -25.06 41.10 -13.53
N PHE A 599 -25.24 39.79 -13.77
CA PHE A 599 -24.21 38.94 -14.38
C PHE A 599 -23.98 39.27 -15.86
N GLN A 600 -25.01 39.66 -16.59
CA GLN A 600 -24.89 40.12 -17.99
C GLN A 600 -24.16 41.46 -18.12
N ALA A 601 -24.22 42.31 -17.09
CA ALA A 601 -23.57 43.62 -17.07
C ALA A 601 -22.04 43.55 -16.81
N LEU A 602 -21.50 42.36 -16.52
CA LEU A 602 -20.06 42.19 -16.29
C LEU A 602 -19.26 42.35 -17.60
N PRO A 603 -18.03 42.89 -17.54
CA PRO A 603 -17.22 43.22 -18.72
C PRO A 603 -16.67 42.01 -19.49
N VAL A 604 -16.95 40.79 -19.03
CA VAL A 604 -16.46 39.53 -19.62
C VAL A 604 -17.66 38.73 -20.13
N GLY A 605 -17.65 38.40 -21.43
CA GLY A 605 -18.69 37.56 -22.04
C GLY A 605 -18.63 36.11 -21.54
N GLY A 606 -19.76 35.41 -21.58
CA GLY A 606 -19.85 33.98 -21.25
C GLY A 606 -20.21 33.63 -19.80
N ILE A 607 -20.32 34.62 -18.90
CA ILE A 607 -20.69 34.39 -17.49
C ILE A 607 -22.09 33.77 -17.33
N PRO A 608 -23.15 34.23 -18.04
CA PRO A 608 -24.46 33.57 -17.97
C PRO A 608 -24.43 32.10 -18.41
N ALA A 609 -23.58 31.74 -19.38
CA ALA A 609 -23.40 30.36 -19.82
C ALA A 609 -22.68 29.51 -18.76
N LEU A 610 -21.72 30.09 -18.03
CA LEU A 610 -21.07 29.44 -16.90
C LEU A 610 -22.06 29.19 -15.75
N VAL A 611 -22.90 30.17 -15.42
CA VAL A 611 -23.96 30.01 -14.41
C VAL A 611 -24.97 28.93 -14.83
N ALA A 612 -25.36 28.88 -16.10
CA ALA A 612 -26.20 27.80 -16.61
C ALA A 612 -25.54 26.41 -16.47
N SER A 613 -24.23 26.32 -16.73
CA SER A 613 -23.45 25.08 -16.55
C SER A 613 -23.39 24.64 -15.09
N ASP A 614 -23.16 25.57 -14.17
CA ASP A 614 -23.13 25.30 -12.73
C ASP A 614 -24.49 24.82 -12.23
N LEU A 615 -25.57 25.51 -12.63
CA LEU A 615 -26.94 25.12 -12.31
C LEU A 615 -27.30 23.73 -12.84
N SER A 616 -26.91 23.40 -14.08
CA SER A 616 -27.15 22.06 -14.65
C SER A 616 -26.36 20.98 -13.91
N THR A 617 -25.12 21.28 -13.51
CA THR A 617 -24.26 20.33 -12.79
C THR A 617 -24.78 20.07 -11.38
N LEU A 618 -25.16 21.13 -10.66
CA LEU A 618 -25.78 21.04 -9.34
C LEU A 618 -27.13 20.30 -9.39
N ASN A 619 -27.95 20.58 -10.40
CA ASN A 619 -29.23 19.88 -10.58
C ASN A 619 -29.01 18.37 -10.82
N ALA A 620 -28.04 17.99 -11.65
CA ALA A 620 -27.74 16.59 -11.91
C ALA A 620 -27.24 15.86 -10.65
N SER A 621 -26.33 16.47 -9.88
CA SER A 621 -25.83 15.88 -8.64
C SER A 621 -26.91 15.80 -7.56
N THR A 622 -27.76 16.82 -7.44
CA THR A 622 -28.89 16.84 -6.49
C THR A 622 -29.90 15.74 -6.82
N ASN A 623 -30.26 15.58 -8.10
CA ASN A 623 -31.13 14.48 -8.55
C ASN A 623 -30.53 13.10 -8.24
N ALA A 624 -29.22 12.93 -8.39
CA ALA A 624 -28.55 11.67 -8.04
C ALA A 624 -28.67 11.37 -6.55
N LEU A 625 -28.48 12.37 -5.68
CA LEU A 625 -28.67 12.24 -4.24
C LEU A 625 -30.11 11.90 -3.87
N GLU A 626 -31.07 12.65 -4.41
CA GLU A 626 -32.51 12.46 -4.17
C GLU A 626 -32.98 11.04 -4.51
N ASN A 627 -32.59 10.54 -5.69
CA ASN A 627 -32.94 9.20 -6.13
C ASN A 627 -32.43 8.11 -5.17
N VAL A 628 -31.20 8.27 -4.66
CA VAL A 628 -30.59 7.32 -3.72
C VAL A 628 -31.30 7.37 -2.36
N LEU A 629 -31.62 8.57 -1.87
CA LEU A 629 -32.30 8.74 -0.59
C LEU A 629 -33.76 8.25 -0.63
N ILE A 630 -34.49 8.52 -1.71
CA ILE A 630 -35.86 8.03 -1.90
C ILE A 630 -35.88 6.51 -2.00
N ALA A 631 -34.95 5.92 -2.76
CA ALA A 631 -34.86 4.46 -2.91
C ALA A 631 -34.56 3.73 -1.59
N LYS A 632 -33.90 4.40 -0.64
CA LYS A 632 -33.54 3.86 0.67
C LYS A 632 -34.51 4.27 1.78
N ALA A 633 -35.47 5.15 1.51
CA ALA A 633 -36.42 5.64 2.48
C ALA A 633 -37.47 4.56 2.85
N PRO A 634 -37.85 4.46 4.13
CA PRO A 634 -39.03 3.71 4.59
C PRO A 634 -40.30 4.09 3.82
N ALA A 635 -41.20 3.13 3.59
CA ALA A 635 -42.35 3.28 2.70
C ALA A 635 -43.33 4.39 3.14
N ASP A 636 -43.42 4.66 4.44
CA ASP A 636 -44.19 5.73 5.06
C ASP A 636 -43.63 7.14 4.78
N LEU A 637 -42.32 7.26 4.56
CA LEU A 637 -41.62 8.53 4.31
C LEU A 637 -41.42 8.85 2.83
N GLN A 638 -41.60 7.88 1.92
CA GLN A 638 -41.36 8.05 0.49
C GLN A 638 -42.22 9.14 -0.15
N ALA A 639 -43.50 9.25 0.24
CA ALA A 639 -44.40 10.27 -0.30
C ALA A 639 -43.93 11.69 0.06
N THR A 640 -43.45 11.89 1.29
CA THR A 640 -42.92 13.19 1.74
C THR A 640 -41.58 13.50 1.08
N ALA A 641 -40.69 12.52 0.94
CA ALA A 641 -39.40 12.69 0.26
C ALA A 641 -39.58 13.06 -1.23
N GLN A 642 -40.53 12.43 -1.92
CA GLN A 642 -40.86 12.76 -3.32
C GLN A 642 -41.45 14.17 -3.46
N ALA A 643 -42.26 14.63 -2.50
CA ALA A 643 -42.79 15.99 -2.52
C ALA A 643 -41.68 17.06 -2.40
N ILE A 644 -40.69 16.83 -1.54
CA ILE A 644 -39.52 17.72 -1.37
C ILE A 644 -38.68 17.74 -2.65
N SER A 645 -38.32 16.57 -3.18
CA SER A 645 -37.59 16.44 -4.45
C SER A 645 -38.31 17.15 -5.61
N GLY A 646 -39.64 17.05 -5.67
CA GLY A 646 -40.43 17.75 -6.67
C GLY A 646 -40.30 19.28 -6.61
N ARG A 647 -40.23 19.86 -5.41
CA ARG A 647 -40.06 21.32 -5.23
C ARG A 647 -38.66 21.78 -5.61
N ILE A 648 -37.62 21.08 -5.13
CA ILE A 648 -36.22 21.37 -5.46
C ILE A 648 -35.98 21.31 -6.98
N ASN A 649 -36.46 20.24 -7.63
CA ASN A 649 -36.31 20.08 -9.07
C ASN A 649 -37.06 21.16 -9.87
N SER A 650 -38.24 21.58 -9.41
CA SER A 650 -38.98 22.69 -10.02
C SER A 650 -38.23 24.02 -9.89
N ALA A 651 -37.58 24.28 -8.76
CA ALA A 651 -36.77 25.48 -8.55
C ALA A 651 -35.54 25.49 -9.47
N PHE A 652 -34.82 24.36 -9.58
CA PHE A 652 -33.69 24.23 -10.51
C PHE A 652 -34.11 24.39 -11.97
N ALA A 653 -35.23 23.79 -12.38
CA ALA A 653 -35.75 23.92 -13.74
C ALA A 653 -36.06 25.39 -14.08
N THR A 654 -36.66 26.12 -13.15
CA THR A 654 -36.94 27.56 -13.29
C THR A 654 -35.65 28.38 -13.44
N ALA A 655 -34.64 28.10 -12.61
CA ALA A 655 -33.36 28.79 -12.67
C ALA A 655 -32.58 28.50 -13.96
N ILE A 656 -32.51 27.24 -14.40
CA ILE A 656 -31.84 26.84 -15.64
C ILE A 656 -32.53 27.51 -16.85
N ALA A 657 -33.86 27.48 -16.91
CA ALA A 657 -34.62 28.12 -17.99
C ALA A 657 -34.36 29.64 -18.05
N ALA A 658 -34.20 30.30 -16.90
CA ALA A 658 -33.87 31.71 -16.84
C ALA A 658 -32.52 32.02 -17.47
N TYR A 659 -31.51 31.15 -17.34
CA TYR A 659 -30.15 31.37 -17.88
C TYR A 659 -29.90 30.76 -19.28
N ALA A 660 -30.84 29.96 -19.80
CA ALA A 660 -30.80 29.42 -21.16
C ALA A 660 -31.24 30.42 -22.24
N SER A 661 -31.80 31.56 -21.84
CA SER A 661 -32.25 32.69 -22.69
C SER A 661 -31.28 33.86 -22.64
#